data_AF-A0A7C9J6I1-F1
#
_entry.id   AF-A0A7C9J6I1-F1
#
_cell.length_a   1.000
_cell.length_b   1.000
_cell.length_c   1.000
_cell.angle_alpha   90.00
_cell.angle_beta   90.00
_cell.angle_gamma   90.00
#
_symmetry.space_group_name_H-M   'P 1'
#
loop_
_entity.id
_entity.type
_entity.pdbx_description
1 polymer ?
#
loop_
_entity_poly.entity_id
_entity_poly.type
_entity_poly.pdbx_seq_one_letter_code
_entity_poly.pdbx_strand_id
1 'polypeptide(L)'
;MPVTGGKIRRSGRVVIALLVILTLVMRPGLEPLAHAATTEVTFTITLPSGFDRADTQAYVAELNGRNDLLSDTIRQELTRHPLEGAPNRNWGDFDGQLTVTGTGISLTIESDQVRTNGSWWSDALIALAALAAALVIRAGCMLAMNSTGVGLVISKPACAGLAAALGTFFMQAIWMYRDGALGDKDRLRRAACLAAAAAIVAAAWEAGIGDYVNPRTLGQFGADVKAVLDSAATAIRGWWSSLATAMTDAGTWISSQMGALGRGIRDAAIELGRYHPSNLRVMPMGDSITVGYGGIGDNTEEYVGYRRELLSRLQAAGHSVDFVGSQDSGAGSIPDTDHEGHGGRRIDHIDDLAECAIRRYRPNVVLLHIGTNDMNRNFDVGNAHHRLAALIRKITNAAPETTVLVSGLVPSQDDAINARIAAYNSRIPDMARTLAAEGRRVRALGMGAVTEADLRDKLHPGQGGYDKMGKTFNTAIIGALRERVIAGPVAGNPSACQMPQPANPAEGWNAVEQISAGYGYPRDWVRFADMDGDDRDDYLIVQDLGQVRGWLNGGDGRSWTWRGELNAGYGYPRDWVRFADMDGDNRDDYVILQDLGQVRAWLNNGVGQSWTWKGELAGYGYPRDWVRLEDVNGDGLDDYVVIQDHGELRAWINNGPGKDFTWQGEINPGYGYPRDWVRLEDVNGDRKVDYLVVQDNGQVRAWLNDLGGRGWIWQGQLIGDVGVDRNNVRLADVNGDRKTDYLGIGPLGQIGAWFNDRYPGGPTPGNPTPVDPGPPPASPGEGWNHIVQISAGYSYPRDWVRFADMNGDDRDDYLILQDLGQLRGWQNDGTGQGWTWKGELNPGYGYPRDWVRLADMNGDNRDDYVVLQDLGQLRAWQNDGDGTRWTWKGELNPGYGYPRDWVRLEDVNGDGLDDYLVLQDEGELRAWINNGPGQGWTWKGEINPGYGYPRDWVRLKDVNGDRKVDYLIVQDNGQVRAWLNDLGDRGWIWQGQIIGDVGVDRNNVRLHDVDGDRKVDYLGIGPLGQIGAWFNTRYPGTPDNPPPPFPLPPDWQLPLCVANRCP
;
A
#
# COMPACT_ATOMS: atom_id res chain seq x y z
N MET A 1 15.34 -87.10 32.46
CA MET A 1 13.91 -87.13 32.83
C MET A 1 13.51 -85.78 33.43
N PRO A 2 12.24 -85.36 33.32
CA PRO A 2 11.83 -83.97 33.05
C PRO A 2 11.22 -83.20 34.25
N VAL A 3 10.89 -81.91 33.98
CA VAL A 3 9.99 -80.95 34.69
C VAL A 3 10.59 -80.29 35.95
N THR A 4 10.72 -78.96 36.05
CA THR A 4 9.66 -77.91 36.06
C THR A 4 10.27 -76.57 35.58
N GLY A 5 9.78 -75.87 34.56
CA GLY A 5 8.40 -75.43 34.33
C GLY A 5 8.05 -74.11 35.03
N GLY A 6 8.88 -73.62 35.97
CA GLY A 6 8.49 -72.54 36.89
C GLY A 6 9.17 -71.17 36.74
N LYS A 7 10.45 -71.11 36.35
CA LYS A 7 11.22 -69.85 36.49
C LYS A 7 11.15 -68.91 35.27
N ILE A 8 10.96 -69.43 34.05
CA ILE A 8 10.83 -68.59 32.84
C ILE A 8 9.40 -68.05 32.69
N ARG A 9 8.39 -68.78 33.19
CA ARG A 9 7.00 -68.29 33.25
C ARG A 9 6.85 -67.00 34.08
N ARG A 10 7.66 -66.78 35.11
CA ARG A 10 7.61 -65.54 35.92
C ARG A 10 8.17 -64.32 35.18
N SER A 11 9.20 -64.47 34.36
CA SER A 11 9.81 -63.35 33.64
C SER A 11 8.90 -62.80 32.54
N GLY A 12 8.24 -63.68 31.78
CA GLY A 12 7.25 -63.28 30.77
C GLY A 12 5.99 -62.65 31.38
N ARG A 13 5.54 -63.18 32.53
CA ARG A 13 4.39 -62.64 33.28
C ARG A 13 4.66 -61.27 33.90
N VAL A 14 5.87 -61.06 34.43
CA VAL A 14 6.30 -59.76 34.97
C VAL A 14 6.45 -58.71 33.86
N VAL A 15 6.94 -59.10 32.68
CA VAL A 15 7.03 -58.19 31.51
C VAL A 15 5.64 -57.82 30.99
N ILE A 16 4.70 -58.76 30.92
CA ILE A 16 3.32 -58.47 30.48
C ILE A 16 2.54 -57.66 31.53
N ALA A 17 2.74 -57.92 32.83
CA ALA A 17 2.19 -57.08 33.91
C ALA A 17 2.79 -55.66 33.88
N LEU A 18 4.09 -55.53 33.62
CA LEU A 18 4.76 -54.24 33.40
C LEU A 18 4.22 -53.53 32.16
N LEU A 19 3.84 -54.25 31.10
CA LEU A 19 3.27 -53.69 29.89
C LEU A 19 1.86 -53.17 30.10
N VAL A 20 1.02 -53.91 30.83
CA VAL A 20 -0.32 -53.47 31.22
C VAL A 20 -0.25 -52.20 32.09
N ILE A 21 0.71 -52.13 33.01
CA ILE A 21 1.00 -50.94 33.83
C ILE A 21 1.52 -49.79 32.95
N LEU A 22 2.39 -50.05 31.97
CA LEU A 22 2.92 -49.03 31.05
C LEU A 22 1.80 -48.40 30.21
N THR A 23 0.84 -49.20 29.71
CA THR A 23 -0.31 -48.70 28.94
C THR A 23 -1.36 -47.98 29.81
N LEU A 24 -1.55 -48.38 31.08
CA LEU A 24 -2.44 -47.67 32.01
C LEU A 24 -1.87 -46.33 32.49
N VAL A 25 -0.54 -46.13 32.38
CA VAL A 25 0.18 -44.91 32.80
C VAL A 25 0.40 -43.90 31.66
N MET A 26 0.29 -44.29 30.38
CA MET A 26 0.48 -43.39 29.22
C MET A 26 -0.78 -42.60 28.78
N ARG A 27 -1.71 -42.32 29.69
CA ARG A 27 -2.97 -41.64 29.35
C ARG A 27 -2.94 -40.15 28.92
N PRO A 28 -1.87 -39.32 29.04
CA PRO A 28 -1.97 -37.93 28.54
C PRO A 28 -1.87 -37.80 27.01
N GLY A 29 -1.51 -38.86 26.28
CA GLY A 29 -1.34 -38.80 24.82
C GLY A 29 -2.58 -39.12 23.98
N LEU A 30 -3.73 -39.42 24.61
CA LEU A 30 -4.85 -40.08 23.93
C LEU A 30 -6.20 -39.32 23.94
N GLU A 31 -6.23 -38.04 24.29
CA GLU A 31 -7.48 -37.28 24.13
C GLU A 31 -7.85 -36.90 22.66
N PRO A 32 -6.95 -36.69 21.68
CA PRO A 32 -7.41 -36.24 20.36
C PRO A 32 -7.99 -37.33 19.46
N LEU A 33 -8.09 -38.59 19.92
CA LEU A 33 -8.64 -39.70 19.10
C LEU A 33 -10.07 -40.13 19.50
N ALA A 34 -10.65 -39.61 20.59
CA ALA A 34 -11.90 -40.13 21.13
C ALA A 34 -13.20 -39.44 20.63
N HIS A 35 -13.19 -38.69 19.52
CA HIS A 35 -14.41 -38.06 18.95
C HIS A 35 -14.71 -38.45 17.49
N ALA A 36 -14.06 -39.49 16.96
CA ALA A 36 -14.50 -40.14 15.73
C ALA A 36 -15.21 -41.45 16.09
N ALA A 37 -16.39 -41.69 15.51
CA ALA A 37 -17.15 -42.91 15.76
C ALA A 37 -16.30 -44.18 15.50
N THR A 38 -16.35 -45.10 16.47
CA THR A 38 -15.79 -46.46 16.49
C THR A 38 -14.33 -46.59 16.06
N THR A 39 -13.40 -46.26 16.96
CA THR A 39 -11.98 -46.57 16.76
C THR A 39 -11.45 -47.49 17.86
N GLU A 40 -11.11 -48.71 17.49
CA GLU A 40 -10.30 -49.64 18.29
C GLU A 40 -8.89 -49.07 18.49
N VAL A 41 -8.43 -48.95 19.74
CA VAL A 41 -7.08 -48.45 20.04
C VAL A 41 -6.13 -49.63 20.24
N THR A 42 -5.15 -49.79 19.35
CA THR A 42 -4.22 -50.95 19.32
C THR A 42 -2.78 -50.57 19.71
N PHE A 43 -2.21 -51.23 20.73
CA PHE A 43 -0.85 -50.98 21.23
C PHE A 43 0.08 -52.17 20.97
N THR A 44 1.10 -52.06 20.12
CA THR A 44 2.06 -53.15 19.85
C THR A 44 3.41 -52.92 20.53
N ILE A 45 3.85 -53.89 21.33
CA ILE A 45 5.21 -53.92 21.91
C ILE A 45 6.05 -54.95 21.19
N THR A 46 7.22 -54.51 20.71
CA THR A 46 8.21 -55.37 20.06
C THR A 46 9.05 -56.09 21.13
N LEU A 47 9.06 -57.42 21.11
CA LEU A 47 9.86 -58.24 22.01
C LEU A 47 11.26 -58.52 21.40
N PRO A 48 12.31 -58.73 22.23
CA PRO A 48 13.65 -59.04 21.73
C PRO A 48 13.67 -60.30 20.86
N SER A 49 14.61 -60.38 19.91
CA SER A 49 14.79 -61.57 19.08
C SER A 49 15.13 -62.80 19.94
N GLY A 50 14.28 -63.84 19.88
CA GLY A 50 14.44 -65.11 20.62
C GLY A 50 13.33 -65.47 21.61
N PHE A 51 12.20 -64.74 21.65
CA PHE A 51 11.06 -65.10 22.51
C PHE A 51 10.28 -66.32 21.97
N ASP A 52 9.77 -67.18 22.87
CA ASP A 52 8.96 -68.35 22.49
C ASP A 52 7.54 -67.91 22.12
N ARG A 53 7.30 -67.83 20.82
CA ARG A 53 6.07 -67.30 20.25
C ARG A 53 4.86 -68.20 20.45
N ALA A 54 5.07 -69.52 20.47
CA ALA A 54 4.00 -70.50 20.64
C ALA A 54 3.49 -70.49 22.08
N ASP A 55 4.39 -70.45 23.07
CA ASP A 55 4.01 -70.35 24.49
C ASP A 55 3.36 -68.99 24.80
N THR A 56 3.82 -67.93 24.14
CA THR A 56 3.22 -66.58 24.25
C THR A 56 1.80 -66.53 23.68
N GLN A 57 1.53 -67.19 22.54
CA GLN A 57 0.20 -67.28 21.96
C GLN A 57 -0.77 -68.09 22.83
N ALA A 58 -0.32 -69.22 23.38
CA ALA A 58 -1.14 -70.02 24.29
C ALA A 58 -1.52 -69.25 25.57
N TYR A 59 -0.60 -68.43 26.09
CA TYR A 59 -0.85 -67.64 27.29
C TYR A 59 -1.76 -66.42 27.05
N VAL A 60 -1.60 -65.74 25.91
CA VAL A 60 -2.49 -64.63 25.50
C VAL A 60 -3.93 -65.12 25.29
N ALA A 61 -4.11 -66.28 24.67
CA ALA A 61 -5.43 -66.89 24.51
C ALA A 61 -6.09 -67.23 25.87
N GLU A 62 -5.29 -67.70 26.84
CA GLU A 62 -5.76 -67.98 28.20
C GLU A 62 -6.15 -66.72 28.97
N LEU A 63 -5.42 -65.60 28.80
CA LEU A 63 -5.75 -64.33 29.45
C LEU A 63 -7.02 -63.67 28.87
N ASN A 64 -7.20 -63.69 27.55
CA ASN A 64 -8.40 -63.14 26.91
C ASN A 64 -9.68 -63.92 27.30
N GLY A 65 -9.56 -65.21 27.60
CA GLY A 65 -10.72 -66.06 27.93
C GLY A 65 -10.95 -66.27 29.44
N ARG A 66 -10.18 -65.62 30.33
CA ARG A 66 -10.19 -65.95 31.77
C ARG A 66 -11.36 -65.34 32.55
N ASN A 67 -11.77 -64.13 32.21
CA ASN A 67 -12.92 -63.44 32.78
C ASN A 67 -13.65 -62.70 31.67
N ASP A 68 -14.93 -62.35 31.90
CA ASP A 68 -15.79 -61.69 30.90
C ASP A 68 -15.27 -60.31 30.47
N LEU A 69 -14.50 -59.63 31.33
CA LEU A 69 -13.84 -58.36 31.03
C LEU A 69 -12.33 -58.49 31.20
N LEU A 70 -11.56 -57.96 30.24
CA LEU A 70 -10.10 -57.99 30.31
C LEU A 70 -9.55 -57.21 31.52
N SER A 71 -10.21 -56.12 31.92
CA SER A 71 -9.84 -55.34 33.12
C SER A 71 -9.87 -56.16 34.41
N ASP A 72 -10.77 -57.15 34.53
CA ASP A 72 -10.85 -58.02 35.70
C ASP A 72 -9.74 -59.05 35.74
N THR A 73 -9.41 -59.62 34.58
CA THR A 73 -8.23 -60.50 34.44
C THR A 73 -6.96 -59.78 34.87
N ILE A 74 -6.83 -58.49 34.55
CA ILE A 74 -5.69 -57.64 34.92
C ILE A 74 -5.65 -57.36 36.43
N ARG A 75 -6.79 -57.00 37.05
CA ARG A 75 -6.88 -56.81 38.51
C ARG A 75 -6.47 -58.06 39.28
N GLN A 76 -6.93 -59.21 38.80
CA GLN A 76 -6.61 -60.50 39.40
C GLN A 76 -5.11 -60.79 39.38
N GLU A 77 -4.39 -60.42 38.32
CA GLU A 77 -2.94 -60.59 38.22
C GLU A 77 -2.16 -59.62 39.11
N LEU A 78 -2.57 -58.36 39.20
CA LEU A 78 -1.96 -57.36 40.10
C LEU A 78 -2.15 -57.72 41.58
N THR A 79 -3.27 -58.35 41.93
CA THR A 79 -3.52 -58.85 43.29
C THR A 79 -2.64 -60.07 43.61
N ARG A 80 -2.36 -60.93 42.62
CA ARG A 80 -1.46 -62.09 42.79
C ARG A 80 0.01 -61.70 42.91
N HIS A 81 0.39 -60.51 42.43
CA HIS A 81 1.76 -60.00 42.42
C HIS A 81 1.84 -58.52 42.85
N PRO A 82 1.63 -58.21 44.15
CA PRO A 82 1.54 -56.83 44.64
C PRO A 82 2.89 -56.09 44.61
N LEU A 83 2.86 -54.80 44.25
CA LEU A 83 4.01 -53.89 44.22
C LEU A 83 3.81 -52.79 45.28
N GLU A 84 4.81 -52.55 46.13
CA GLU A 84 4.78 -51.47 47.13
C GLU A 84 4.72 -50.10 46.45
N GLY A 85 3.72 -49.28 46.82
CA GLY A 85 3.48 -47.96 46.23
C GLY A 85 2.42 -47.92 45.12
N ALA A 86 1.85 -49.07 44.73
CA ALA A 86 0.71 -49.09 43.80
C ALA A 86 -0.54 -48.51 44.49
N PRO A 87 -1.18 -47.46 43.97
CA PRO A 87 -2.34 -46.86 44.60
C PRO A 87 -3.54 -47.81 44.57
N ASN A 88 -4.09 -48.09 45.75
CA ASN A 88 -5.30 -48.87 45.92
C ASN A 88 -6.52 -47.95 45.76
N ARG A 89 -7.14 -47.87 44.56
CA ARG A 89 -8.53 -47.35 44.34
C ARG A 89 -9.00 -47.47 42.87
N ASN A 90 -10.28 -47.80 42.74
CA ASN A 90 -11.11 -48.07 41.54
C ASN A 90 -10.62 -47.47 40.21
N TRP A 91 -10.24 -48.34 39.28
CA TRP A 91 -10.13 -48.03 37.85
C TRP A 91 -11.41 -48.54 37.16
N GLY A 92 -11.92 -47.81 36.17
CA GLY A 92 -13.13 -48.21 35.43
C GLY A 92 -12.97 -49.56 34.72
N ASP A 93 -14.06 -50.30 34.58
CA ASP A 93 -14.12 -51.55 33.82
C ASP A 93 -13.90 -51.28 32.32
N PHE A 94 -13.18 -52.16 31.63
CA PHE A 94 -13.03 -52.10 30.17
C PHE A 94 -12.90 -53.51 29.58
N ASP A 95 -13.48 -53.67 28.39
CA ASP A 95 -13.29 -54.86 27.57
C ASP A 95 -12.23 -54.61 26.49
N GLY A 96 -11.47 -55.65 26.13
CA GLY A 96 -10.38 -55.55 25.19
C GLY A 96 -9.72 -56.89 24.87
N GLN A 97 -8.87 -56.94 23.84
CA GLN A 97 -8.26 -58.17 23.36
C GLN A 97 -6.74 -58.06 23.19
N LEU A 98 -6.00 -59.04 23.70
CA LEU A 98 -4.57 -59.22 23.46
C LEU A 98 -4.32 -60.12 22.23
N THR A 99 -3.38 -59.75 21.35
CA THR A 99 -3.03 -60.51 20.14
C THR A 99 -1.52 -60.60 19.97
N VAL A 100 -0.96 -61.78 19.70
CA VAL A 100 0.49 -61.91 19.44
C VAL A 100 0.80 -61.63 17.96
N THR A 101 1.72 -60.70 17.69
CA THR A 101 2.10 -60.22 16.35
C THR A 101 3.43 -60.80 15.86
N GLY A 102 3.86 -60.41 14.65
CA GLY A 102 5.15 -60.71 14.00
C GLY A 102 6.35 -60.69 14.93
N THR A 103 6.41 -59.63 15.73
CA THR A 103 7.59 -59.19 16.45
C THR A 103 7.28 -58.91 17.92
N GLY A 104 6.07 -59.25 18.40
CA GLY A 104 5.57 -58.69 19.64
C GLY A 104 4.17 -59.13 20.08
N ILE A 105 3.56 -58.36 20.99
CA ILE A 105 2.18 -58.52 21.47
C ILE A 105 1.45 -57.18 21.31
N SER A 106 0.17 -57.25 20.94
CA SER A 106 -0.72 -56.13 20.74
C SER A 106 -1.90 -56.17 21.71
N LEU A 107 -2.36 -55.02 22.21
CA LEU A 107 -3.58 -54.88 23.03
C LEU A 107 -4.56 -53.93 22.34
N THR A 108 -5.82 -54.33 22.22
CA THR A 108 -6.90 -53.53 21.62
C THR A 108 -7.99 -53.24 22.64
N ILE A 109 -8.43 -51.98 22.78
CA ILE A 109 -9.51 -51.53 23.70
C ILE A 109 -10.45 -50.56 22.97
N GLU A 110 -11.75 -50.63 23.27
CA GLU A 110 -12.76 -49.71 22.71
C GLU A 110 -12.77 -48.32 23.39
N SER A 111 -13.08 -47.27 22.62
CA SER A 111 -12.69 -45.89 22.93
C SER A 111 -13.59 -45.11 23.89
N ASP A 112 -14.78 -45.57 24.25
CA ASP A 112 -15.78 -44.79 24.99
C ASP A 112 -15.64 -44.85 26.54
N GLN A 113 -14.67 -45.58 27.08
CA GLN A 113 -14.55 -45.89 28.52
C GLN A 113 -13.47 -45.08 29.34
N VAL A 114 -13.08 -43.85 28.97
CA VAL A 114 -11.91 -43.13 29.58
C VAL A 114 -12.23 -41.70 30.13
N ARG A 115 -11.86 -41.32 31.39
CA ARG A 115 -12.05 -39.96 32.03
C ARG A 115 -10.81 -39.44 32.85
N THR A 116 -10.73 -38.11 33.12
CA THR A 116 -9.49 -37.30 33.36
C THR A 116 -9.32 -36.51 34.68
N ASN A 117 -8.07 -36.33 35.18
CA ASN A 117 -7.60 -35.21 36.04
C ASN A 117 -6.05 -35.12 36.17
N GLY A 118 -5.45 -33.91 36.13
CA GLY A 118 -4.11 -33.66 35.56
C GLY A 118 -2.90 -33.19 36.41
N SER A 119 -2.95 -32.93 37.72
CA SER A 119 -1.76 -32.40 38.45
C SER A 119 -0.83 -33.46 39.07
N TRP A 120 -1.30 -34.69 39.29
CA TRP A 120 -0.47 -35.74 39.90
C TRP A 120 0.42 -36.47 38.89
N TRP A 121 0.03 -36.45 37.61
CA TRP A 121 0.67 -37.22 36.55
C TRP A 121 2.08 -36.70 36.20
N SER A 122 2.32 -35.38 36.29
CA SER A 122 3.65 -34.80 36.06
C SER A 122 4.68 -35.27 37.09
N ASP A 123 4.26 -35.39 38.35
CA ASP A 123 5.14 -35.79 39.46
C ASP A 123 5.44 -37.30 39.39
N ALA A 124 4.46 -38.10 38.95
CA ALA A 124 4.64 -39.52 38.67
C ALA A 124 5.57 -39.79 37.47
N LEU A 125 5.48 -38.99 36.40
CA LEU A 125 6.33 -39.12 35.22
C LEU A 125 7.80 -38.76 35.50
N ILE A 126 8.06 -37.75 36.33
CA ILE A 126 9.42 -37.38 36.78
C ILE A 126 10.03 -38.50 37.64
N ALA A 127 9.24 -39.08 38.55
CA ALA A 127 9.68 -40.20 39.38
C ALA A 127 9.96 -41.46 38.54
N LEU A 128 9.12 -41.76 37.54
CA LEU A 128 9.29 -42.92 36.66
C LEU A 128 10.45 -42.76 35.67
N ALA A 129 10.70 -41.56 35.15
CA ALA A 129 11.86 -41.29 34.29
C ALA A 129 13.19 -41.45 35.04
N ALA A 130 13.25 -40.98 36.30
CA ALA A 130 14.41 -41.19 37.17
C ALA A 130 14.62 -42.69 37.48
N LEU A 131 13.53 -43.44 37.68
CA LEU A 131 13.58 -44.89 37.94
C LEU A 131 14.04 -45.69 36.71
N ALA A 132 13.56 -45.33 35.52
CA ALA A 132 13.98 -45.93 34.25
C ALA A 132 15.45 -45.63 33.95
N ALA A 133 15.90 -44.39 34.16
CA ALA A 133 17.31 -44.02 34.02
C ALA A 133 18.20 -44.82 34.99
N ALA A 134 17.79 -44.96 36.25
CA ALA A 134 18.50 -45.78 37.23
C ALA A 134 18.58 -47.26 36.80
N LEU A 135 17.50 -47.83 36.26
CA LEU A 135 17.48 -49.22 35.78
C LEU A 135 18.36 -49.44 34.55
N VAL A 136 18.40 -48.49 33.61
CA VAL A 136 19.28 -48.52 32.44
C VAL A 136 20.75 -48.39 32.86
N ILE A 137 21.06 -47.47 33.78
CA ILE A 137 22.41 -47.33 34.36
C ILE A 137 22.82 -48.61 35.08
N ARG A 138 21.91 -49.22 35.85
CA ARG A 138 22.16 -50.49 36.55
C ARG A 138 22.42 -51.63 35.56
N ALA A 139 21.60 -51.77 34.53
CA ALA A 139 21.75 -52.80 33.50
C ALA A 139 23.04 -52.61 32.69
N GLY A 140 23.34 -51.37 32.27
CA GLY A 140 24.57 -51.03 31.56
C GLY A 140 25.82 -51.26 32.40
N CYS A 141 25.80 -50.88 33.68
CA CYS A 141 26.88 -51.15 34.62
C CYS A 141 27.09 -52.66 34.82
N MET A 142 26.01 -53.43 34.97
CA MET A 142 26.08 -54.89 35.10
C MET A 142 26.64 -55.53 33.84
N LEU A 143 26.23 -55.09 32.66
CA LEU A 143 26.77 -55.57 31.38
C LEU A 143 28.25 -55.25 31.23
N ALA A 144 28.66 -54.02 31.57
CA ALA A 144 30.06 -53.60 31.51
C ALA A 144 30.94 -54.41 32.48
N MET A 145 30.53 -54.54 33.75
CA MET A 145 31.32 -55.28 34.74
C MET A 145 31.39 -56.79 34.45
N ASN A 146 30.31 -57.36 33.91
CA ASN A 146 30.28 -58.77 33.51
C ASN A 146 31.15 -59.02 32.26
N SER A 147 31.24 -58.06 31.33
CA SER A 147 32.14 -58.12 30.18
C SER A 147 33.63 -58.05 30.54
N THR A 148 33.95 -57.52 31.73
CA THR A 148 35.32 -57.44 32.28
C THR A 148 35.66 -58.56 33.27
N GLY A 149 34.78 -59.55 33.45
CA GLY A 149 35.02 -60.71 34.32
C GLY A 149 34.84 -60.47 35.82
N VAL A 150 34.22 -59.36 36.23
CA VAL A 150 33.98 -59.06 37.66
C VAL A 150 32.76 -59.85 38.16
N GLY A 151 32.97 -60.70 39.17
CA GLY A 151 31.95 -61.59 39.71
C GLY A 151 30.71 -60.88 40.28
N LEU A 152 29.55 -61.57 40.22
CA LEU A 152 28.23 -61.06 40.59
C LEU A 152 28.11 -60.54 42.04
N VAL A 153 28.97 -61.00 42.95
CA VAL A 153 29.00 -60.56 44.36
C VAL A 153 29.46 -59.11 44.49
N ILE A 154 30.30 -58.63 43.57
CA ILE A 154 30.85 -57.26 43.60
C ILE A 154 30.06 -56.35 42.66
N SER A 155 29.69 -56.84 41.47
CA SER A 155 29.02 -56.02 40.46
C SER A 155 27.59 -55.62 40.86
N LYS A 156 26.84 -56.49 41.53
CA LYS A 156 25.47 -56.18 41.97
C LYS A 156 25.36 -55.00 42.94
N PRO A 157 26.05 -54.99 44.10
CA PRO A 157 25.96 -53.87 45.03
C PRO A 157 26.60 -52.59 44.47
N ALA A 158 27.70 -52.70 43.73
CA ALA A 158 28.34 -51.54 43.11
C ALA A 158 27.44 -50.86 42.05
N CYS A 159 26.84 -51.64 41.15
CA CYS A 159 25.95 -51.12 40.13
C CYS A 159 24.60 -50.65 40.70
N ALA A 160 24.12 -51.25 41.79
CA ALA A 160 22.94 -50.76 42.51
C ALA A 160 23.20 -49.39 43.16
N GLY A 161 24.36 -49.23 43.82
CA GLY A 161 24.76 -47.95 44.41
C GLY A 161 24.92 -46.85 43.36
N LEU A 162 25.60 -47.14 42.24
CA LEU A 162 25.79 -46.19 41.14
C LEU A 162 24.45 -45.73 40.54
N ALA A 163 23.55 -46.68 40.28
CA ALA A 163 22.22 -46.39 39.75
C ALA A 163 21.38 -45.52 40.70
N ALA A 164 21.41 -45.81 42.00
CA ALA A 164 20.69 -45.02 43.00
C ALA A 164 21.28 -43.60 43.16
N ALA A 165 22.60 -43.46 43.09
CA ALA A 165 23.26 -42.16 43.17
C ALA A 165 22.86 -41.27 42.00
N LEU A 166 23.05 -41.76 40.78
CA LEU A 166 22.79 -40.99 39.57
C LEU A 166 21.29 -40.76 39.38
N GLY A 167 20.44 -41.75 39.64
CA GLY A 167 18.98 -41.58 39.60
C GLY A 167 18.48 -40.51 40.56
N THR A 168 18.98 -40.49 41.81
CA THR A 168 18.62 -39.47 42.81
C THR A 168 19.13 -38.09 42.42
N PHE A 169 20.36 -38.01 41.91
CA PHE A 169 20.94 -36.75 41.44
C PHE A 169 20.17 -36.18 40.25
N PHE A 170 19.84 -37.02 39.25
CA PHE A 170 19.05 -36.61 38.08
C PHE A 170 17.66 -36.15 38.48
N MET A 171 16.99 -36.87 39.39
CA MET A 171 15.70 -36.45 39.91
C MET A 171 15.81 -35.05 40.53
N GLN A 172 16.74 -34.83 41.46
CA GLN A 172 16.92 -33.52 42.12
C GLN A 172 17.31 -32.40 41.14
N ALA A 173 18.13 -32.71 40.13
CA ALA A 173 18.48 -31.75 39.08
C ALA A 173 17.26 -31.36 38.21
N ILE A 174 16.35 -32.30 37.94
CA ILE A 174 15.11 -32.05 37.20
C ILE A 174 14.15 -31.18 38.03
N TRP A 175 14.01 -31.43 39.33
CA TRP A 175 13.26 -30.56 40.24
C TRP A 175 13.87 -29.15 40.29
N MET A 176 15.20 -29.04 40.39
CA MET A 176 15.90 -27.75 40.36
C MET A 176 15.76 -27.02 39.02
N TYR A 177 15.68 -27.74 37.90
CA TYR A 177 15.41 -27.14 36.58
C TYR A 177 13.98 -26.60 36.50
N ARG A 178 12.98 -27.37 36.97
CA ARG A 178 11.57 -26.97 37.05
C ARG A 178 11.40 -25.69 37.87
N ASP A 179 12.13 -25.57 38.96
CA ASP A 179 12.05 -24.43 39.87
C ASP A 179 12.99 -23.26 39.50
N GLY A 180 13.72 -23.35 38.38
CA GLY A 180 14.68 -22.31 37.94
C GLY A 180 15.93 -22.16 38.82
N ALA A 181 16.22 -23.14 39.67
CA ALA A 181 17.23 -23.09 40.74
C ALA A 181 18.54 -23.86 40.44
N LEU A 182 18.81 -24.23 39.17
CA LEU A 182 20.01 -25.00 38.80
C LEU A 182 21.35 -24.31 39.14
N GLY A 183 21.35 -22.97 39.23
CA GLY A 183 22.54 -22.19 39.60
C GLY A 183 22.81 -22.11 41.11
N ASP A 184 21.90 -22.63 41.96
CA ASP A 184 22.02 -22.59 43.42
C ASP A 184 23.01 -23.66 43.91
N LYS A 185 24.20 -23.20 44.29
CA LYS A 185 25.31 -24.06 44.75
C LYS A 185 24.96 -24.84 46.02
N ASP A 186 24.09 -24.32 46.89
CA ASP A 186 23.69 -24.99 48.14
C ASP A 186 22.64 -26.08 47.90
N ARG A 187 21.75 -25.90 46.92
CA ARG A 187 20.83 -26.96 46.48
C ARG A 187 21.56 -28.05 45.69
N LEU A 188 22.50 -27.68 44.81
CA LEU A 188 23.33 -28.64 44.10
C LEU A 188 24.17 -29.49 45.07
N ARG A 189 24.71 -28.87 46.13
CA ARG A 189 25.42 -29.57 47.21
C ARG A 189 24.51 -30.52 47.98
N ARG A 190 23.28 -30.12 48.30
CA ARG A 190 22.28 -31.00 48.94
C ARG A 190 21.88 -32.17 48.04
N ALA A 191 21.67 -31.95 46.75
CA ALA A 191 21.38 -32.99 45.78
C ALA A 191 22.53 -34.02 45.68
N ALA A 192 23.79 -33.56 45.66
CA ALA A 192 24.96 -34.43 45.69
C ALA A 192 25.06 -35.24 47.00
N CYS A 193 24.76 -34.64 48.16
CA CYS A 193 24.72 -35.36 49.44
C CYS A 193 23.62 -36.43 49.47
N LEU A 194 22.41 -36.12 48.96
CA LEU A 194 21.30 -37.08 48.87
C LEU A 194 21.61 -38.22 47.91
N ALA A 195 22.25 -37.94 46.78
CA ALA A 195 22.72 -38.95 45.84
C ALA A 195 23.77 -39.88 46.46
N ALA A 196 24.73 -39.34 47.22
CA ALA A 196 25.72 -40.14 47.93
C ALA A 196 25.07 -41.03 49.01
N ALA A 197 24.10 -40.52 49.75
CA ALA A 197 23.35 -41.30 50.74
C ALA A 197 22.54 -42.43 50.08
N ALA A 198 21.85 -42.14 48.97
CA ALA A 198 21.10 -43.14 48.19
C ALA A 198 22.02 -44.24 47.63
N ALA A 199 23.22 -43.88 47.19
CA ALA A 199 24.23 -44.83 46.71
C ALA A 199 24.62 -45.84 47.80
N ILE A 200 24.89 -45.35 49.01
CA ILE A 200 25.32 -46.16 50.15
C ILE A 200 24.19 -47.10 50.57
N VAL A 201 22.97 -46.59 50.69
CA VAL A 201 21.80 -47.38 51.09
C VAL A 201 21.50 -48.49 50.07
N ALA A 202 21.51 -48.17 48.78
CA ALA A 202 21.22 -49.15 47.73
C ALA A 202 22.32 -50.22 47.61
N ALA A 203 23.60 -49.82 47.72
CA ALA A 203 24.71 -50.77 47.72
C ALA A 203 24.66 -51.69 48.95
N ALA A 204 24.34 -51.15 50.12
CA ALA A 204 24.24 -51.92 51.36
C ALA A 204 23.03 -52.86 51.38
N TRP A 205 21.88 -52.44 50.83
CA TRP A 205 20.69 -53.28 50.65
C TRP A 205 20.98 -54.52 49.80
N GLU A 206 21.65 -54.32 48.67
CA GLU A 206 21.98 -55.37 47.69
C GLU A 206 23.22 -56.20 48.07
N ALA A 207 24.06 -55.71 48.99
CA ALA A 207 25.16 -56.47 49.59
C ALA A 207 24.69 -57.45 50.68
N GLY A 208 23.39 -57.47 51.03
CA GLY A 208 22.80 -58.50 51.90
C GLY A 208 22.05 -58.01 53.13
N ILE A 209 21.77 -56.70 53.28
CA ILE A 209 20.92 -56.22 54.39
C ILE A 209 19.46 -56.71 54.25
N GLY A 210 18.98 -56.92 53.02
CA GLY A 210 17.63 -57.45 52.76
C GLY A 210 17.41 -58.91 53.21
N ASP A 211 18.46 -59.71 53.29
CA ASP A 211 18.38 -61.11 53.72
C ASP A 211 18.61 -61.30 55.24
N TYR A 212 18.75 -60.22 56.03
CA TYR A 212 19.24 -60.32 57.41
C TYR A 212 18.61 -59.35 58.44
N VAL A 213 17.28 -59.40 58.57
CA VAL A 213 16.57 -59.04 59.82
C VAL A 213 15.89 -60.32 60.29
N ASN A 214 16.42 -61.23 61.12
CA ASN A 214 17.22 -61.20 62.37
C ASN A 214 17.78 -62.66 62.58
N PRO A 215 18.81 -63.01 63.41
CA PRO A 215 19.62 -62.21 64.33
C PRO A 215 21.15 -62.46 64.24
N ARG A 216 21.95 -61.40 64.05
CA ARG A 216 23.35 -61.33 64.51
C ARG A 216 23.63 -59.93 65.05
N THR A 217 24.46 -59.85 66.09
CA THR A 217 24.66 -58.64 66.89
C THR A 217 25.50 -57.57 66.18
N LEU A 218 25.20 -56.31 66.48
CA LEU A 218 25.73 -55.07 65.86
C LEU A 218 27.27 -54.97 65.74
N GLY A 219 28.04 -55.79 66.47
CA GLY A 219 29.51 -55.71 66.49
C GLY A 219 30.20 -56.21 65.22
N GLN A 220 29.61 -57.15 64.48
CA GLN A 220 30.20 -57.69 63.24
C GLN A 220 29.79 -56.89 61.98
N PHE A 221 28.64 -56.22 62.02
CA PHE A 221 28.14 -55.36 60.94
C PHE A 221 29.08 -54.18 60.62
N GLY A 222 29.72 -53.60 61.64
CA GLY A 222 30.64 -52.47 61.45
C GLY A 222 31.94 -52.82 60.73
N ALA A 223 32.42 -54.06 60.87
CA ALA A 223 33.68 -54.50 60.26
C ALA A 223 33.50 -54.85 58.76
N ASP A 224 32.38 -55.50 58.40
CA ASP A 224 32.10 -55.90 57.02
C ASP A 224 31.70 -54.71 56.13
N VAL A 225 30.98 -53.72 56.68
CA VAL A 225 30.64 -52.48 55.98
C VAL A 225 31.89 -51.66 55.67
N LYS A 226 32.88 -51.62 56.56
CA LYS A 226 34.14 -50.90 56.34
C LYS A 226 34.99 -51.53 55.23
N ALA A 227 35.08 -52.86 55.17
CA ALA A 227 35.85 -53.57 54.15
C ALA A 227 35.26 -53.42 52.73
N VAL A 228 33.94 -53.34 52.62
CA VAL A 228 33.22 -53.08 51.36
C VAL A 228 33.39 -51.61 50.92
N LEU A 229 33.34 -50.66 51.85
CA LEU A 229 33.58 -49.23 51.56
C LEU A 229 35.03 -48.95 51.11
N ASP A 230 36.03 -49.59 51.74
CA ASP A 230 37.44 -49.42 51.37
C ASP A 230 37.78 -50.07 50.01
N SER A 231 37.13 -51.20 49.67
CA SER A 231 37.27 -51.85 48.35
C SER A 231 36.57 -51.05 47.24
N ALA A 232 35.40 -50.47 47.52
CA ALA A 232 34.69 -49.58 46.59
C ALA A 232 35.47 -48.29 46.32
N ALA A 233 36.08 -47.68 47.35
CA ALA A 233 36.88 -46.46 47.22
C ALA A 233 38.18 -46.65 46.40
N THR A 234 38.69 -47.88 46.33
CA THR A 234 39.89 -48.24 45.55
C THR A 234 39.53 -48.56 44.09
N ALA A 235 38.40 -49.24 43.85
CA ALA A 235 37.85 -49.46 42.51
C ALA A 235 37.45 -48.15 41.81
N ILE A 236 36.87 -47.20 42.54
CA ILE A 236 36.47 -45.88 42.02
C ILE A 236 37.69 -45.04 41.58
N ARG A 237 38.83 -45.16 42.27
CA ARG A 237 40.07 -44.44 41.92
C ARG A 237 40.77 -44.98 40.66
N GLY A 238 40.70 -46.28 40.41
CA GLY A 238 41.28 -46.89 39.20
C GLY A 238 40.42 -46.72 37.94
N TRP A 239 39.12 -46.46 38.11
CA TRP A 239 38.14 -46.41 37.01
C TRP A 239 38.00 -45.02 36.37
N TRP A 240 38.60 -43.98 36.96
CA TRP A 240 38.40 -42.58 36.53
C TRP A 240 38.96 -42.27 35.13
N SER A 241 40.02 -42.96 34.70
CA SER A 241 40.60 -42.76 33.36
C SER A 241 39.81 -43.47 32.24
N SER A 242 39.26 -44.66 32.52
CA SER A 242 38.42 -45.41 31.59
C SER A 242 37.00 -44.83 31.47
N LEU A 243 36.49 -44.25 32.57
CA LEU A 243 35.23 -43.52 32.59
C LEU A 243 35.32 -42.22 31.79
N ALA A 244 36.46 -41.53 31.76
CA ALA A 244 36.63 -40.30 30.96
C ALA A 244 36.52 -40.58 29.45
N THR A 245 37.10 -41.68 28.96
CA THR A 245 36.99 -42.08 27.53
C THR A 245 35.58 -42.57 27.20
N ALA A 246 34.98 -43.41 28.07
CA ALA A 246 33.60 -43.85 27.91
C ALA A 246 32.56 -42.71 28.04
N MET A 247 32.84 -41.66 28.83
CA MET A 247 32.00 -40.46 28.94
C MET A 247 32.19 -39.52 27.74
N THR A 248 33.30 -39.60 27.01
CA THR A 248 33.52 -38.85 25.76
C THR A 248 32.82 -39.53 24.58
N ASP A 249 32.84 -40.86 24.53
CA ASP A 249 32.12 -41.66 23.52
C ASP A 249 30.61 -41.77 23.82
N ALA A 250 30.23 -41.91 25.09
CA ALA A 250 28.85 -41.71 25.52
C ALA A 250 28.46 -40.24 25.36
N GLY A 251 29.36 -39.27 25.52
CA GLY A 251 29.10 -37.85 25.28
C GLY A 251 28.76 -37.54 23.82
N THR A 252 29.39 -38.23 22.87
CA THR A 252 29.07 -38.10 21.43
C THR A 252 27.78 -38.86 21.06
N TRP A 253 27.55 -40.06 21.62
CA TRP A 253 26.28 -40.79 21.46
C TRP A 253 25.10 -40.08 22.13
N ILE A 254 25.26 -39.61 23.37
CA ILE A 254 24.33 -38.76 24.12
C ILE A 254 24.17 -37.42 23.42
N SER A 255 25.17 -36.80 22.79
CA SER A 255 24.94 -35.58 21.98
C SER A 255 24.07 -35.85 20.74
N SER A 256 24.21 -37.03 20.12
CA SER A 256 23.40 -37.43 18.96
C SER A 256 21.95 -37.80 19.35
N GLN A 257 21.77 -38.45 20.51
CA GLN A 257 20.47 -38.83 21.08
C GLN A 257 19.81 -37.69 21.86
N MET A 258 20.56 -36.78 22.49
CA MET A 258 20.09 -35.49 23.04
C MET A 258 19.86 -34.45 21.93
N GLY A 259 20.37 -34.66 20.72
CA GLY A 259 19.87 -33.95 19.54
C GLY A 259 18.44 -34.36 19.20
N ALA A 260 18.10 -35.64 19.35
CA ALA A 260 16.76 -36.18 19.10
C ALA A 260 15.80 -35.99 20.29
N LEU A 261 16.28 -36.21 21.53
CA LEU A 261 15.58 -35.94 22.77
C LEU A 261 15.53 -34.43 23.07
N GLY A 262 16.50 -33.64 22.64
CA GLY A 262 16.48 -32.18 22.72
C GLY A 262 15.58 -31.56 21.65
N ARG A 263 15.36 -32.22 20.51
CA ARG A 263 14.24 -31.91 19.60
C ARG A 263 12.91 -32.35 20.22
N GLY A 264 12.79 -33.57 20.74
CA GLY A 264 11.58 -34.06 21.40
C GLY A 264 11.19 -33.33 22.70
N ILE A 265 12.16 -32.86 23.49
CA ILE A 265 11.98 -32.03 24.69
C ILE A 265 11.81 -30.56 24.31
N ARG A 266 12.41 -30.07 23.20
CA ARG A 266 12.06 -28.74 22.67
C ARG A 266 10.65 -28.74 22.10
N ASP A 267 10.21 -29.80 21.44
CA ASP A 267 8.85 -29.98 20.92
C ASP A 267 7.85 -30.22 22.06
N ALA A 268 8.22 -30.98 23.11
CA ALA A 268 7.42 -31.14 24.32
C ALA A 268 7.45 -29.90 25.24
N ALA A 269 8.51 -29.09 25.24
CA ALA A 269 8.57 -27.79 25.94
C ALA A 269 7.89 -26.68 25.13
N ILE A 270 7.77 -26.82 23.80
CA ILE A 270 6.91 -26.00 22.94
C ILE A 270 5.44 -26.41 23.15
N GLU A 271 5.13 -27.70 23.34
CA GLU A 271 3.78 -28.15 23.68
C GLU A 271 3.38 -27.89 25.14
N LEU A 272 4.29 -27.98 26.12
CA LEU A 272 4.06 -27.50 27.49
C LEU A 272 4.14 -25.97 27.60
N GLY A 273 4.76 -25.31 26.61
CA GLY A 273 4.73 -23.86 26.41
C GLY A 273 3.44 -23.37 25.73
N ARG A 274 2.55 -24.28 25.31
CA ARG A 274 1.19 -23.96 24.85
C ARG A 274 0.23 -23.96 26.02
N TYR A 275 0.22 -22.88 26.77
CA TYR A 275 -1.00 -22.30 27.33
C TYR A 275 -0.74 -20.83 27.67
N HIS A 276 -0.12 -20.12 26.73
CA HIS A 276 -0.33 -18.70 26.65
C HIS A 276 -1.34 -18.47 25.53
N PRO A 277 -2.62 -18.19 25.87
CA PRO A 277 -3.57 -17.61 24.95
C PRO A 277 -2.86 -16.54 24.13
N SER A 278 -2.87 -16.72 22.82
CA SER A 278 -2.27 -15.78 21.87
C SER A 278 -3.41 -14.95 21.30
N ASN A 279 -3.20 -13.64 21.22
CA ASN A 279 -4.13 -12.74 20.53
C ASN A 279 -3.81 -12.80 19.04
N LEU A 280 -4.72 -13.42 18.28
CA LEU A 280 -4.63 -13.57 16.85
C LEU A 280 -5.54 -12.51 16.21
N ARG A 281 -4.93 -11.49 15.61
CA ARG A 281 -5.62 -10.59 14.69
C ARG A 281 -5.41 -11.09 13.27
N VAL A 282 -6.39 -11.82 12.76
CA VAL A 282 -6.31 -12.57 11.51
C VAL A 282 -7.04 -11.81 10.43
N MET A 283 -6.39 -11.56 9.29
CA MET A 283 -7.03 -11.01 8.10
C MET A 283 -7.18 -12.10 7.04
N PRO A 284 -8.38 -12.68 6.87
CA PRO A 284 -8.70 -13.51 5.71
C PRO A 284 -8.72 -12.62 4.45
N MET A 285 -7.74 -12.75 3.55
CA MET A 285 -7.59 -11.91 2.37
C MET A 285 -7.63 -12.75 1.09
N GLY A 286 -8.44 -12.33 0.11
CA GLY A 286 -8.53 -13.09 -1.15
C GLY A 286 -9.74 -12.75 -2.01
N ASP A 287 -10.20 -13.72 -2.78
CA ASP A 287 -11.31 -13.56 -3.73
C ASP A 287 -12.66 -14.08 -3.17
N SER A 288 -13.58 -14.49 -4.06
CA SER A 288 -14.90 -15.03 -3.70
C SER A 288 -14.85 -16.26 -2.80
N ILE A 289 -13.76 -17.03 -2.84
CA ILE A 289 -13.56 -18.19 -1.94
C ILE A 289 -13.28 -17.71 -0.51
N THR A 290 -12.61 -16.57 -0.35
CA THR A 290 -12.39 -15.95 0.98
C THR A 290 -13.66 -15.28 1.52
N VAL A 291 -14.46 -14.66 0.65
CA VAL A 291 -15.82 -14.18 1.02
C VAL A 291 -16.63 -15.35 1.58
N GLY A 292 -16.60 -16.48 0.86
CA GLY A 292 -17.36 -17.68 1.18
C GLY A 292 -18.56 -17.90 0.26
N TYR A 293 -18.48 -17.43 -0.99
CA TYR A 293 -19.57 -17.50 -1.96
C TYR A 293 -20.15 -18.92 -2.05
N GLY A 294 -21.48 -19.00 -2.05
CA GLY A 294 -22.20 -20.27 -2.10
C GLY A 294 -23.14 -20.44 -3.29
N GLY A 295 -23.18 -19.56 -4.28
CA GLY A 295 -23.96 -19.78 -5.52
C GLY A 295 -25.19 -18.88 -5.68
N ILE A 296 -25.93 -19.11 -6.78
CA ILE A 296 -27.16 -18.38 -7.13
C ILE A 296 -28.36 -19.03 -6.43
N GLY A 297 -29.14 -18.24 -5.68
CA GLY A 297 -30.42 -18.66 -5.07
C GLY A 297 -30.39 -18.91 -3.56
N ASP A 298 -29.24 -18.78 -2.92
CA ASP A 298 -29.08 -18.94 -1.47
C ASP A 298 -29.02 -17.57 -0.77
N ASN A 299 -29.43 -17.52 0.51
CA ASN A 299 -29.38 -16.29 1.30
C ASN A 299 -27.92 -15.85 1.54
N THR A 300 -27.58 -14.65 1.07
CA THR A 300 -26.24 -14.07 1.19
C THR A 300 -25.77 -13.84 2.64
N GLU A 301 -26.70 -13.85 3.60
CA GLU A 301 -26.44 -13.60 5.02
C GLU A 301 -25.79 -14.79 5.77
N GLU A 302 -25.71 -15.99 5.18
CA GLU A 302 -25.18 -17.20 5.85
C GLU A 302 -23.74 -17.60 5.45
N TYR A 303 -23.06 -16.78 4.63
CA TYR A 303 -21.78 -17.13 4.02
C TYR A 303 -20.54 -16.58 4.72
N VAL A 304 -19.73 -17.51 5.23
CA VAL A 304 -18.50 -17.22 5.99
C VAL A 304 -17.28 -18.01 5.47
N GLY A 305 -17.45 -18.79 4.39
CA GLY A 305 -16.39 -19.57 3.76
C GLY A 305 -15.66 -20.48 4.76
N TYR A 306 -14.33 -20.49 4.69
CA TYR A 306 -13.48 -21.28 5.59
C TYR A 306 -13.37 -20.70 7.02
N ARG A 307 -13.89 -19.49 7.26
CA ARG A 307 -13.71 -18.77 8.53
C ARG A 307 -14.45 -19.43 9.69
N ARG A 308 -15.59 -20.10 9.44
CA ARG A 308 -16.36 -20.82 10.47
C ARG A 308 -15.54 -21.90 11.16
N GLU A 309 -15.01 -22.81 10.36
CA GLU A 309 -14.23 -23.94 10.85
C GLU A 309 -12.91 -23.47 11.47
N LEU A 310 -12.28 -22.44 10.88
CA LEU A 310 -11.09 -21.83 11.42
C LEU A 310 -11.32 -21.23 12.81
N LEU A 311 -12.35 -20.39 12.96
CA LEU A 311 -12.68 -19.70 14.22
C LEU A 311 -12.98 -20.71 15.32
N SER A 312 -13.84 -21.70 15.02
CA SER A 312 -14.20 -22.77 15.95
C SER A 312 -12.95 -23.51 16.49
N ARG A 313 -12.01 -23.86 15.61
CA ARG A 313 -10.78 -24.58 15.98
C ARG A 313 -9.82 -23.74 16.80
N LEU A 314 -9.64 -22.47 16.45
CA LEU A 314 -8.75 -21.56 17.17
C LEU A 314 -9.28 -21.22 18.57
N GLN A 315 -10.60 -20.99 18.69
CA GLN A 315 -11.26 -20.76 19.98
C GLN A 315 -11.23 -22.02 20.85
N ALA A 316 -11.48 -23.20 20.28
CA ALA A 316 -11.36 -24.47 21.01
C ALA A 316 -9.92 -24.72 21.51
N ALA A 317 -8.91 -24.20 20.81
CA ALA A 317 -7.51 -24.23 21.25
C ALA A 317 -7.15 -23.13 22.28
N GLY A 318 -8.11 -22.30 22.71
CA GLY A 318 -7.93 -21.27 23.73
C GLY A 318 -7.28 -19.96 23.23
N HIS A 319 -7.26 -19.72 21.92
CA HIS A 319 -6.78 -18.46 21.35
C HIS A 319 -7.88 -17.40 21.32
N SER A 320 -7.51 -16.14 21.56
CA SER A 320 -8.37 -15.00 21.26
C SER A 320 -8.21 -14.69 19.78
N VAL A 321 -9.33 -14.62 19.04
CA VAL A 321 -9.34 -14.39 17.59
C VAL A 321 -10.16 -13.14 17.31
N ASP A 322 -9.57 -12.25 16.54
CA ASP A 322 -10.12 -10.99 16.02
C ASP A 322 -9.92 -11.07 14.50
N PHE A 323 -10.97 -11.43 13.75
CA PHE A 323 -10.92 -11.27 12.30
C PHE A 323 -11.00 -9.80 11.98
N VAL A 324 -10.27 -9.39 10.93
CA VAL A 324 -10.24 -7.99 10.52
C VAL A 324 -10.23 -7.86 9.00
N GLY A 325 -10.82 -6.79 8.52
CA GLY A 325 -10.86 -6.40 7.12
C GLY A 325 -12.00 -5.43 6.85
N SER A 326 -12.11 -4.97 5.61
CA SER A 326 -13.13 -4.01 5.18
C SER A 326 -14.51 -4.60 4.92
N GLN A 327 -14.62 -5.93 4.83
CA GLN A 327 -15.85 -6.65 4.49
C GLN A 327 -16.38 -7.41 5.70
N ASP A 328 -17.70 -7.55 5.79
CA ASP A 328 -18.40 -8.23 6.88
C ASP A 328 -19.51 -9.17 6.38
N SER A 329 -19.17 -10.19 5.57
CA SER A 329 -20.18 -11.17 5.14
C SER A 329 -20.43 -12.28 6.15
N GLY A 330 -21.70 -12.67 6.33
CA GLY A 330 -22.12 -13.84 7.12
C GLY A 330 -22.74 -13.53 8.49
N ALA A 331 -23.39 -12.38 8.64
CA ALA A 331 -24.02 -11.92 9.88
C ALA A 331 -24.94 -12.99 10.50
N GLY A 332 -24.70 -13.33 11.77
CA GLY A 332 -25.46 -14.36 12.50
C GLY A 332 -24.94 -15.81 12.33
N SER A 333 -24.01 -16.07 11.41
CA SER A 333 -23.42 -17.40 11.21
C SER A 333 -22.15 -17.65 12.04
N ILE A 334 -21.39 -16.61 12.33
CA ILE A 334 -20.26 -16.62 13.28
C ILE A 334 -20.25 -15.31 14.08
N PRO A 335 -19.65 -15.29 15.29
CA PRO A 335 -19.59 -14.09 16.13
C PRO A 335 -18.79 -12.92 15.55
N ASP A 336 -17.83 -13.21 14.66
CA ASP A 336 -16.92 -12.23 14.06
C ASP A 336 -16.83 -12.51 12.57
N THR A 337 -17.41 -11.60 11.79
CA THR A 337 -17.65 -11.75 10.34
C THR A 337 -16.68 -10.96 9.49
N ASP A 338 -15.64 -10.35 10.07
CA ASP A 338 -14.75 -9.48 9.31
C ASP A 338 -13.85 -10.29 8.36
N HIS A 339 -13.55 -9.72 7.20
CA HIS A 339 -12.59 -10.24 6.22
C HIS A 339 -12.17 -9.19 5.19
N GLU A 340 -11.13 -9.51 4.43
CA GLU A 340 -10.64 -8.75 3.27
C GLU A 340 -10.75 -9.63 2.00
N GLY A 341 -11.86 -10.36 1.89
CA GLY A 341 -12.19 -11.20 0.73
C GLY A 341 -13.07 -10.43 -0.24
N HIS A 342 -12.72 -10.38 -1.51
CA HIS A 342 -13.43 -9.60 -2.53
C HIS A 342 -13.83 -10.47 -3.72
N GLY A 343 -15.14 -10.70 -3.90
CA GLY A 343 -15.67 -11.54 -4.97
C GLY A 343 -15.19 -11.12 -6.36
N GLY A 344 -14.86 -12.11 -7.20
CA GLY A 344 -14.45 -11.87 -8.60
C GLY A 344 -13.06 -11.24 -8.81
N ARG A 345 -12.31 -10.94 -7.74
CA ARG A 345 -11.05 -10.20 -7.84
C ARG A 345 -9.84 -11.07 -8.16
N ARG A 346 -8.92 -10.46 -8.91
CA ARG A 346 -7.60 -10.99 -9.27
C ARG A 346 -6.52 -10.47 -8.32
N ILE A 347 -5.31 -10.98 -8.46
CA ILE A 347 -4.15 -10.57 -7.64
C ILE A 347 -3.90 -9.06 -7.71
N ASP A 348 -3.95 -8.45 -8.88
CA ASP A 348 -3.73 -7.01 -9.10
C ASP A 348 -4.77 -6.15 -8.38
N HIS A 349 -6.05 -6.53 -8.45
CA HIS A 349 -7.09 -5.79 -7.73
C HIS A 349 -6.98 -5.89 -6.21
N ILE A 350 -6.50 -7.02 -5.66
CA ILE A 350 -6.23 -7.13 -4.21
C ILE A 350 -4.98 -6.34 -3.83
N ASP A 351 -3.98 -6.28 -4.72
CA ASP A 351 -2.77 -5.48 -4.54
C ASP A 351 -3.06 -3.98 -4.36
N ASP A 352 -4.08 -3.46 -5.05
CA ASP A 352 -4.54 -2.07 -4.90
C ASP A 352 -5.14 -1.77 -3.52
N LEU A 353 -5.74 -2.77 -2.86
CA LEU A 353 -6.41 -2.63 -1.56
C LEU A 353 -5.49 -2.92 -0.37
N ALA A 354 -4.47 -3.78 -0.58
CA ALA A 354 -3.71 -4.41 0.49
C ALA A 354 -2.97 -3.41 1.39
N GLU A 355 -2.34 -2.37 0.84
CA GLU A 355 -1.56 -1.44 1.66
C GLU A 355 -2.44 -0.70 2.68
N CYS A 356 -3.60 -0.20 2.24
CA CYS A 356 -4.54 0.51 3.11
C CYS A 356 -5.08 -0.43 4.20
N ALA A 357 -5.62 -1.59 3.80
CA ALA A 357 -6.19 -2.57 4.73
C ALA A 357 -5.15 -3.02 5.77
N ILE A 358 -3.93 -3.33 5.35
CA ILE A 358 -2.87 -3.77 6.26
C ILE A 358 -2.45 -2.67 7.24
N ARG A 359 -2.34 -1.40 6.79
CA ARG A 359 -2.00 -0.29 7.68
C ARG A 359 -3.15 0.05 8.64
N ARG A 360 -4.41 -0.08 8.20
CA ARG A 360 -5.59 0.20 9.03
C ARG A 360 -5.78 -0.84 10.12
N TYR A 361 -5.85 -2.10 9.72
CA TYR A 361 -6.21 -3.19 10.63
C TYR A 361 -5.00 -3.80 11.36
N ARG A 362 -3.78 -3.64 10.81
CA ARG A 362 -2.51 -4.17 11.38
C ARG A 362 -2.63 -5.63 11.83
N PRO A 363 -3.04 -6.56 10.95
CA PRO A 363 -3.16 -7.96 11.32
C PRO A 363 -1.78 -8.56 11.63
N ASN A 364 -1.66 -9.39 12.65
CA ASN A 364 -0.43 -10.17 12.87
C ASN A 364 -0.40 -11.46 12.03
N VAL A 365 -1.54 -11.88 11.47
CA VAL A 365 -1.65 -13.01 10.54
C VAL A 365 -2.51 -12.62 9.33
N VAL A 366 -1.99 -12.82 8.11
CA VAL A 366 -2.79 -12.72 6.88
C VAL A 366 -2.93 -14.11 6.28
N LEU A 367 -4.18 -14.52 5.99
CA LEU A 367 -4.47 -15.75 5.24
C LEU A 367 -4.72 -15.35 3.79
N LEU A 368 -3.75 -15.58 2.92
CA LEU A 368 -3.81 -15.13 1.54
C LEU A 368 -4.20 -16.28 0.60
N HIS A 369 -5.42 -16.21 0.05
CA HIS A 369 -5.93 -17.14 -0.97
C HIS A 369 -6.43 -16.33 -2.18
N ILE A 370 -5.54 -16.09 -3.15
CA ILE A 370 -5.82 -15.25 -4.32
C ILE A 370 -5.15 -15.79 -5.59
N GLY A 371 -5.84 -15.63 -6.72
CA GLY A 371 -5.39 -16.07 -8.05
C GLY A 371 -6.44 -16.88 -8.81
N THR A 372 -7.56 -17.27 -8.18
CA THR A 372 -8.61 -18.08 -8.82
C THR A 372 -9.15 -17.37 -10.05
N ASN A 373 -9.41 -16.06 -9.96
CA ASN A 373 -9.92 -15.27 -11.09
C ASN A 373 -8.90 -15.03 -12.19
N ASP A 374 -7.61 -14.95 -11.87
CA ASP A 374 -6.52 -14.92 -12.87
C ASP A 374 -6.52 -16.21 -13.69
N MET A 375 -6.61 -17.36 -13.00
CA MET A 375 -6.66 -18.66 -13.64
C MET A 375 -7.95 -18.85 -14.43
N ASN A 376 -9.11 -18.47 -13.89
CA ASN A 376 -10.40 -18.57 -14.57
C ASN A 376 -10.43 -17.74 -15.86
N ARG A 377 -10.01 -16.47 -15.78
CA ARG A 377 -10.08 -15.49 -16.87
C ARG A 377 -8.86 -15.52 -17.82
N ASN A 378 -7.93 -16.46 -17.62
CA ASN A 378 -6.67 -16.57 -18.38
C ASN A 378 -5.84 -15.27 -18.39
N PHE A 379 -5.84 -14.54 -17.28
CA PHE A 379 -5.19 -13.24 -17.20
C PHE A 379 -3.76 -13.39 -16.70
N ASP A 380 -2.78 -13.15 -17.58
CA ASP A 380 -1.35 -13.10 -17.26
C ASP A 380 -0.89 -14.22 -16.30
N VAL A 381 -1.29 -15.46 -16.64
CA VAL A 381 -1.05 -16.65 -15.80
C VAL A 381 0.45 -16.90 -15.59
N GLY A 382 1.27 -16.59 -16.60
CA GLY A 382 2.72 -16.74 -16.55
C GLY A 382 3.39 -15.91 -15.45
N ASN A 383 2.94 -14.67 -15.23
CA ASN A 383 3.51 -13.77 -14.23
C ASN A 383 2.68 -13.64 -12.95
N ALA A 384 1.56 -14.37 -12.81
CA ALA A 384 0.72 -14.34 -11.62
C ALA A 384 1.50 -14.55 -10.31
N HIS A 385 2.48 -15.46 -10.29
CA HIS A 385 3.34 -15.69 -9.13
C HIS A 385 4.27 -14.50 -8.81
N HIS A 386 4.70 -13.71 -9.80
CA HIS A 386 5.43 -12.47 -9.56
C HIS A 386 4.53 -11.37 -8.98
N ARG A 387 3.29 -11.25 -9.48
CA ARG A 387 2.29 -10.34 -8.91
C ARG A 387 1.94 -10.71 -7.46
N LEU A 388 1.78 -12.01 -7.17
CA LEU A 388 1.58 -12.51 -5.81
C LEU A 388 2.78 -12.19 -4.90
N ALA A 389 4.01 -12.33 -5.40
CA ALA A 389 5.21 -11.97 -4.63
C ALA A 389 5.29 -10.47 -4.32
N ALA A 390 4.89 -9.62 -5.28
CA ALA A 390 4.82 -8.18 -5.09
C ALA A 390 3.78 -7.81 -4.01
N LEU A 391 2.59 -8.43 -4.06
CA LEU A 391 1.55 -8.28 -3.05
C LEU A 391 2.05 -8.67 -1.64
N ILE A 392 2.72 -9.82 -1.50
CA ILE A 392 3.27 -10.25 -0.20
C ILE A 392 4.34 -9.27 0.29
N ARG A 393 5.18 -8.72 -0.60
CA ARG A 393 6.13 -7.67 -0.23
C ARG A 393 5.43 -6.40 0.23
N LYS A 394 4.36 -5.98 -0.45
CA LYS A 394 3.54 -4.82 -0.05
C LYS A 394 2.96 -5.01 1.35
N ILE A 395 2.34 -6.16 1.62
CA ILE A 395 1.78 -6.53 2.94
C ILE A 395 2.88 -6.47 4.02
N THR A 396 4.01 -7.17 3.80
CA THR A 396 5.08 -7.26 4.79
C THR A 396 5.93 -5.99 4.91
N ASN A 397 5.85 -5.06 3.97
CA ASN A 397 6.39 -3.70 4.09
C ASN A 397 5.48 -2.82 4.95
N ALA A 398 4.17 -2.87 4.68
CA ALA A 398 3.16 -2.09 5.38
C ALA A 398 3.01 -2.50 6.85
N ALA A 399 3.15 -3.79 7.14
CA ALA A 399 3.19 -4.35 8.49
C ALA A 399 4.28 -5.43 8.63
N PRO A 400 5.51 -5.04 9.03
CA PRO A 400 6.62 -5.98 9.20
C PRO A 400 6.39 -7.05 10.27
N GLU A 401 5.44 -6.84 11.18
CA GLU A 401 5.06 -7.82 12.18
C GLU A 401 4.21 -8.98 11.62
N THR A 402 3.51 -8.74 10.51
CA THR A 402 2.52 -9.66 9.93
C THR A 402 3.18 -10.91 9.38
N THR A 403 2.64 -12.06 9.76
CA THR A 403 2.96 -13.35 9.13
C THR A 403 1.95 -13.67 8.03
N VAL A 404 2.41 -13.78 6.79
CA VAL A 404 1.56 -14.13 5.64
C VAL A 404 1.57 -15.64 5.42
N LEU A 405 0.41 -16.27 5.59
CA LEU A 405 0.18 -17.67 5.26
C LEU A 405 -0.45 -17.72 3.87
N VAL A 406 0.38 -17.87 2.84
CA VAL A 406 -0.05 -17.89 1.43
C VAL A 406 -0.41 -19.30 0.99
N SER A 407 -1.63 -19.47 0.51
CA SER A 407 -2.15 -20.76 0.09
C SER A 407 -2.07 -20.97 -1.42
N GLY A 408 -1.87 -22.22 -1.83
CA GLY A 408 -2.26 -22.65 -3.17
C GLY A 408 -3.77 -22.67 -3.34
N LEU A 409 -4.23 -22.48 -4.57
CA LEU A 409 -5.64 -22.50 -4.92
C LEU A 409 -6.23 -23.91 -4.80
N VAL A 410 -7.50 -23.99 -4.42
CA VAL A 410 -8.32 -25.21 -4.55
C VAL A 410 -8.46 -25.62 -6.04
N PRO A 411 -8.74 -26.90 -6.35
CA PRO A 411 -8.93 -27.34 -7.74
C PRO A 411 -10.15 -26.68 -8.40
N SER A 412 -10.27 -26.87 -9.71
CA SER A 412 -11.46 -26.49 -10.51
C SER A 412 -12.04 -27.72 -11.20
N GLN A 413 -13.37 -27.76 -11.38
CA GLN A 413 -14.02 -28.80 -12.20
C GLN A 413 -13.86 -28.59 -13.72
N ASP A 414 -13.23 -27.50 -14.14
CA ASP A 414 -12.90 -27.21 -15.53
C ASP A 414 -11.43 -27.55 -15.81
N ASP A 415 -11.17 -28.53 -16.68
CA ASP A 415 -9.82 -29.05 -16.95
C ASP A 415 -8.82 -27.96 -17.34
N ALA A 416 -9.23 -26.99 -18.15
CA ALA A 416 -8.34 -25.93 -18.62
C ALA A 416 -7.99 -24.94 -17.50
N ILE A 417 -8.95 -24.63 -16.62
CA ILE A 417 -8.69 -23.82 -15.43
C ILE A 417 -7.84 -24.61 -14.43
N ASN A 418 -8.15 -25.89 -14.21
CA ASN A 418 -7.44 -26.75 -13.26
C ASN A 418 -5.97 -26.96 -13.66
N ALA A 419 -5.66 -27.07 -14.95
CA ALA A 419 -4.29 -27.11 -15.45
C ALA A 419 -3.51 -25.82 -15.15
N ARG A 420 -4.15 -24.65 -15.32
CA ARG A 420 -3.58 -23.34 -14.95
C ARG A 420 -3.35 -23.23 -13.45
N ILE A 421 -4.31 -23.67 -12.63
CA ILE A 421 -4.20 -23.75 -11.16
C ILE A 421 -3.04 -24.64 -10.75
N ALA A 422 -2.87 -25.83 -11.33
CA ALA A 422 -1.77 -26.73 -11.02
C ALA A 422 -0.41 -26.08 -11.33
N ALA A 423 -0.28 -25.40 -12.48
CA ALA A 423 0.91 -24.67 -12.85
C ALA A 423 1.20 -23.51 -11.86
N TYR A 424 0.19 -22.73 -11.50
CA TYR A 424 0.32 -21.65 -10.51
C TYR A 424 0.73 -22.17 -9.12
N ASN A 425 0.05 -23.20 -8.61
CA ASN A 425 0.32 -23.80 -7.32
C ASN A 425 1.74 -24.37 -7.21
N SER A 426 2.30 -24.89 -8.31
CA SER A 426 3.67 -25.40 -8.35
C SER A 426 4.74 -24.33 -8.04
N ARG A 427 4.43 -23.04 -8.30
CA ARG A 427 5.36 -21.92 -8.13
C ARG A 427 5.35 -21.34 -6.71
N ILE A 428 4.25 -21.51 -5.97
CA ILE A 428 4.04 -20.86 -4.66
C ILE A 428 5.09 -21.27 -3.61
N PRO A 429 5.47 -22.56 -3.46
CA PRO A 429 6.49 -22.95 -2.49
C PRO A 429 7.85 -22.27 -2.72
N ASP A 430 8.32 -22.21 -3.97
CA ASP A 430 9.60 -21.58 -4.32
C ASP A 430 9.56 -20.06 -4.14
N MET A 431 8.46 -19.43 -4.55
CA MET A 431 8.22 -18.01 -4.33
C MET A 431 8.27 -17.67 -2.83
N ALA A 432 7.55 -18.42 -2.00
CA ALA A 432 7.53 -18.20 -0.55
C ALA A 432 8.90 -18.46 0.10
N ARG A 433 9.65 -19.47 -0.35
CA ARG A 433 11.03 -19.71 0.11
C ARG A 433 11.96 -18.54 -0.24
N THR A 434 11.82 -17.97 -1.43
CA THR A 434 12.60 -16.82 -1.88
C THR A 434 12.31 -15.60 -1.00
N LEU A 435 11.03 -15.27 -0.79
CA LEU A 435 10.62 -14.17 0.08
C LEU A 435 11.03 -14.40 1.54
N ALA A 436 10.98 -15.63 2.04
CA ALA A 436 11.47 -15.96 3.37
C ALA A 436 12.99 -15.77 3.50
N ALA A 437 13.76 -16.10 2.46
CA ALA A 437 15.20 -15.83 2.39
C ALA A 437 15.52 -14.33 2.34
N GLU A 438 14.62 -13.50 1.79
CA GLU A 438 14.66 -12.03 1.88
C GLU A 438 14.31 -11.49 3.29
N GLY A 439 14.05 -12.36 4.26
CA GLY A 439 13.69 -11.99 5.64
C GLY A 439 12.20 -11.68 5.84
N ARG A 440 11.34 -11.91 4.83
CA ARG A 440 9.89 -11.72 4.95
C ARG A 440 9.25 -12.85 5.76
N ARG A 441 8.26 -12.51 6.59
CA ARG A 441 7.48 -13.49 7.36
C ARG A 441 6.39 -14.10 6.49
N VAL A 442 6.76 -15.06 5.64
CA VAL A 442 5.81 -15.74 4.74
C VAL A 442 5.98 -17.26 4.81
N ARG A 443 4.86 -17.98 4.71
CA ARG A 443 4.84 -19.45 4.59
C ARG A 443 3.83 -19.88 3.54
N ALA A 444 4.26 -20.77 2.65
CA ALA A 444 3.37 -21.44 1.72
C ALA A 444 2.64 -22.61 2.39
N LEU A 445 1.37 -22.80 2.05
CA LEU A 445 0.59 -24.00 2.36
C LEU A 445 -0.17 -24.49 1.12
N GLY A 446 -0.38 -25.79 1.01
CA GLY A 446 -1.17 -26.39 -0.07
C GLY A 446 -2.62 -26.64 0.35
N MET A 447 -3.56 -26.49 -0.57
CA MET A 447 -4.99 -26.79 -0.36
C MET A 447 -5.41 -28.16 -0.88
N GLY A 448 -4.46 -29.11 -1.00
CA GLY A 448 -4.71 -30.44 -1.58
C GLY A 448 -5.67 -31.35 -0.82
N ALA A 449 -6.13 -30.95 0.36
CA ALA A 449 -7.21 -31.65 1.07
C ALA A 449 -8.59 -31.41 0.41
N VAL A 450 -8.75 -30.31 -0.32
CA VAL A 450 -9.94 -30.00 -1.12
C VAL A 450 -9.80 -30.68 -2.48
N THR A 451 -10.81 -31.46 -2.85
CA THR A 451 -10.90 -32.19 -4.12
C THR A 451 -12.01 -31.61 -4.99
N GLU A 452 -12.06 -31.99 -6.27
CA GLU A 452 -13.14 -31.54 -7.18
C GLU A 452 -14.54 -31.94 -6.70
N ALA A 453 -14.65 -33.03 -5.93
CA ALA A 453 -15.90 -33.48 -5.31
C ALA A 453 -16.36 -32.60 -4.13
N ASP A 454 -15.46 -31.77 -3.60
CA ASP A 454 -15.77 -30.79 -2.55
C ASP A 454 -16.23 -29.44 -3.12
N LEU A 455 -16.23 -29.29 -4.44
CA LEU A 455 -16.67 -28.08 -5.13
C LEU A 455 -18.17 -28.14 -5.41
N ARG A 456 -18.85 -27.01 -5.20
CA ARG A 456 -20.27 -26.85 -5.50
C ARG A 456 -20.49 -26.43 -6.96
N ASP A 457 -19.58 -25.63 -7.49
CA ASP A 457 -19.55 -25.23 -8.88
C ASP A 457 -18.14 -25.41 -9.47
N LYS A 458 -17.89 -24.81 -10.64
CA LYS A 458 -16.59 -24.94 -11.33
C LYS A 458 -15.40 -24.45 -10.50
N LEU A 459 -15.59 -23.55 -9.53
CA LEU A 459 -14.51 -22.81 -8.84
C LEU A 459 -14.66 -22.80 -7.31
N HIS A 460 -15.90 -22.80 -6.79
CA HIS A 460 -16.17 -22.54 -5.39
C HIS A 460 -16.38 -23.83 -4.59
N PRO A 461 -15.71 -23.97 -3.43
CA PRO A 461 -15.99 -25.04 -2.48
C PRO A 461 -17.45 -25.02 -2.00
N GLY A 462 -18.01 -26.21 -1.77
CA GLY A 462 -19.15 -26.37 -0.87
C GLY A 462 -18.70 -26.32 0.61
N GLN A 463 -19.64 -26.51 1.53
CA GLN A 463 -19.34 -26.41 2.96
C GLN A 463 -18.22 -27.35 3.42
N GLY A 464 -18.25 -28.63 3.02
CA GLY A 464 -17.20 -29.59 3.37
C GLY A 464 -15.82 -29.23 2.81
N GLY A 465 -15.76 -28.57 1.65
CA GLY A 465 -14.53 -28.02 1.09
C GLY A 465 -14.00 -26.84 1.89
N TYR A 466 -14.87 -25.90 2.27
CA TYR A 466 -14.51 -24.80 3.16
C TYR A 466 -14.03 -25.28 4.55
N ASP A 467 -14.62 -26.34 5.11
CA ASP A 467 -14.16 -26.92 6.38
C ASP A 467 -12.74 -27.48 6.24
N LYS A 468 -12.44 -28.15 5.12
CA LYS A 468 -11.09 -28.63 4.81
C LYS A 468 -10.08 -27.49 4.69
N MET A 469 -10.46 -26.38 4.06
CA MET A 469 -9.63 -25.17 4.00
C MET A 469 -9.39 -24.57 5.40
N GLY A 470 -10.45 -24.43 6.20
CA GLY A 470 -10.37 -23.87 7.55
C GLY A 470 -9.46 -24.71 8.46
N LYS A 471 -9.57 -26.04 8.38
CA LYS A 471 -8.65 -26.97 9.05
C LYS A 471 -7.20 -26.79 8.59
N THR A 472 -6.97 -26.61 7.29
CA THR A 472 -5.62 -26.42 6.72
C THR A 472 -4.99 -25.11 7.21
N PHE A 473 -5.73 -24.00 7.17
CA PHE A 473 -5.27 -22.72 7.74
C PHE A 473 -5.02 -22.81 9.24
N ASN A 474 -5.90 -23.48 10.00
CA ASN A 474 -5.69 -23.71 11.43
C ASN A 474 -4.36 -24.45 11.68
N THR A 475 -4.08 -25.54 10.96
CA THR A 475 -2.81 -26.27 11.07
C THR A 475 -1.61 -25.36 10.79
N ALA A 476 -1.70 -24.48 9.78
CA ALA A 476 -0.64 -23.54 9.45
C ALA A 476 -0.40 -22.48 10.54
N ILE A 477 -1.46 -21.87 11.09
CA ILE A 477 -1.37 -20.90 12.21
C ILE A 477 -0.75 -21.57 13.43
N ILE A 478 -1.24 -22.75 13.78
CA ILE A 478 -0.80 -23.53 14.94
C ILE A 478 0.67 -23.95 14.81
N GLY A 479 1.15 -24.24 13.60
CA GLY A 479 2.57 -24.44 13.28
C GLY A 479 3.40 -23.16 13.43
N ALA A 480 2.93 -22.04 12.86
CA ALA A 480 3.62 -20.76 12.96
C ALA A 480 3.70 -20.22 14.41
N LEU A 481 2.70 -20.50 15.26
CA LEU A 481 2.73 -20.24 16.70
C LEU A 481 3.76 -21.10 17.43
N ARG A 482 3.85 -22.41 17.12
CA ARG A 482 4.88 -23.31 17.70
C ARG A 482 6.29 -22.80 17.43
N GLU A 483 6.50 -22.29 16.23
CA GLU A 483 7.79 -21.77 15.79
C GLU A 483 8.04 -20.32 16.18
N ARG A 484 7.10 -19.68 16.91
CA ARG A 484 7.15 -18.28 17.38
C ARG A 484 7.39 -17.28 16.25
N VAL A 485 6.82 -17.54 15.08
CA VAL A 485 6.93 -16.66 13.91
C VAL A 485 5.84 -15.59 13.88
N ILE A 486 4.67 -15.88 14.46
CA ILE A 486 3.59 -14.90 14.63
C ILE A 486 3.96 -13.97 15.78
N ALA A 487 4.10 -12.69 15.48
CA ALA A 487 4.29 -11.65 16.48
C ALA A 487 2.97 -11.30 17.19
N GLY A 488 3.06 -10.63 18.35
CA GLY A 488 1.88 -10.05 18.99
C GLY A 488 1.22 -8.98 18.09
N PRO A 489 -0.09 -8.79 18.17
CA PRO A 489 -0.79 -7.78 17.38
C PRO A 489 -0.36 -6.38 17.82
N VAL A 490 -0.13 -5.50 16.85
CA VAL A 490 0.10 -4.07 17.05
C VAL A 490 -1.24 -3.34 16.88
N ALA A 491 -1.43 -2.20 17.54
CA ALA A 491 -2.65 -1.40 17.34
C ALA A 491 -2.80 -1.01 15.86
N GLY A 492 -4.00 -1.16 15.33
CA GLY A 492 -4.37 -0.63 14.02
C GLY A 492 -4.20 0.88 13.97
N ASN A 493 -4.06 1.44 12.77
CA ASN A 493 -4.13 2.89 12.56
C ASN A 493 -5.48 3.21 11.89
N PRO A 494 -6.51 3.65 12.65
CA PRO A 494 -7.80 4.03 12.06
C PRO A 494 -7.68 5.11 10.98
N SER A 495 -6.63 5.93 11.06
CA SER A 495 -6.31 7.01 10.13
C SER A 495 -5.48 6.59 8.91
N ALA A 496 -5.00 5.34 8.84
CA ALA A 496 -4.18 4.87 7.70
C ALA A 496 -4.94 4.82 6.36
N CYS A 497 -6.27 4.83 6.44
CA CYS A 497 -7.18 4.95 5.31
C CYS A 497 -8.07 6.19 5.42
N GLN A 498 -7.75 7.12 6.34
CA GLN A 498 -8.41 8.41 6.31
C GLN A 498 -7.94 9.13 5.08
N MET A 499 -8.90 9.72 4.37
CA MET A 499 -8.60 10.74 3.38
C MET A 499 -7.67 11.78 4.03
N PRO A 500 -6.66 12.28 3.30
CA PRO A 500 -5.87 13.39 3.80
C PRO A 500 -6.83 14.43 4.37
N GLN A 501 -6.64 14.78 5.63
CA GLN A 501 -7.45 15.80 6.26
C GLN A 501 -7.26 17.05 5.42
N PRO A 502 -8.33 17.62 4.87
CA PRO A 502 -8.19 18.72 3.96
C PRO A 502 -7.46 19.88 4.62
N ALA A 503 -6.44 20.42 3.94
CA ALA A 503 -6.21 21.84 4.10
C ALA A 503 -7.48 22.58 3.65
N ASN A 504 -7.81 23.70 4.28
CA ASN A 504 -8.95 24.52 3.85
C ASN A 504 -8.73 24.86 2.36
N PRO A 505 -9.61 24.46 1.42
CA PRO A 505 -9.48 24.90 0.05
C PRO A 505 -9.70 26.42 0.00
N ALA A 506 -9.48 27.01 -1.17
CA ALA A 506 -9.63 28.45 -1.36
C ALA A 506 -10.99 28.98 -0.87
N GLU A 507 -11.12 30.31 -0.78
CA GLU A 507 -12.33 31.01 -0.33
C GLU A 507 -13.61 30.45 -0.98
N GLY A 508 -14.58 30.06 -0.14
CA GLY A 508 -15.88 29.57 -0.57
C GLY A 508 -16.06 28.04 -0.64
N TRP A 509 -15.08 27.22 -0.23
CA TRP A 509 -15.26 25.76 -0.15
C TRP A 509 -15.23 25.28 1.29
N ASN A 510 -16.35 24.76 1.76
CA ASN A 510 -16.49 24.29 3.14
C ASN A 510 -16.13 22.82 3.24
N ALA A 511 -15.01 22.52 3.89
CA ALA A 511 -14.61 21.16 4.19
C ALA A 511 -15.67 20.48 5.07
N VAL A 512 -16.32 19.49 4.49
CA VAL A 512 -17.14 18.55 5.24
C VAL A 512 -16.24 17.34 5.47
N GLU A 513 -16.18 16.86 6.71
CA GLU A 513 -15.44 15.64 7.00
C GLU A 513 -15.98 14.46 6.17
N GLN A 514 -15.58 13.23 6.49
CA GLN A 514 -16.04 12.05 5.77
C GLN A 514 -17.57 11.94 5.73
N ILE A 515 -18.16 12.13 4.54
CA ILE A 515 -19.61 12.07 4.29
C ILE A 515 -20.12 10.65 4.04
N SER A 516 -19.21 9.72 3.72
CA SER A 516 -19.53 8.29 3.65
C SER A 516 -18.37 7.43 4.13
N ALA A 517 -18.69 6.43 4.94
CA ALA A 517 -17.76 5.40 5.40
C ALA A 517 -17.26 4.48 4.26
N GLY A 518 -17.87 4.56 3.09
CA GLY A 518 -17.73 3.58 2.02
C GLY A 518 -18.45 2.27 2.35
N TYR A 519 -18.85 1.53 1.32
CA TYR A 519 -19.56 0.26 1.46
C TYR A 519 -18.67 -0.94 1.11
N GLY A 520 -17.34 -0.78 1.27
CA GLY A 520 -16.37 -1.84 1.01
C GLY A 520 -16.06 -2.09 -0.47
N TYR A 521 -16.55 -1.26 -1.39
CA TYR A 521 -16.25 -1.39 -2.82
C TYR A 521 -15.10 -0.45 -3.22
N PRO A 522 -14.22 -0.84 -4.16
CA PRO A 522 -13.13 0.02 -4.59
C PRO A 522 -13.63 1.29 -5.25
N ARG A 523 -12.86 2.38 -5.11
CA ARG A 523 -13.19 3.70 -5.68
C ARG A 523 -13.63 3.68 -7.13
N ASP A 524 -13.06 2.82 -7.97
CA ASP A 524 -13.41 2.81 -9.39
C ASP A 524 -14.86 2.35 -9.63
N TRP A 525 -15.48 1.64 -8.68
CA TRP A 525 -16.86 1.16 -8.75
C TRP A 525 -17.87 2.25 -8.40
N VAL A 526 -17.41 3.30 -7.72
CA VAL A 526 -18.25 4.40 -7.25
C VAL A 526 -18.64 5.31 -8.42
N ARG A 527 -19.93 5.61 -8.52
CA ARG A 527 -20.52 6.64 -9.38
C ARG A 527 -21.47 7.50 -8.55
N PHE A 528 -21.72 8.70 -9.05
CA PHE A 528 -22.68 9.67 -8.55
C PHE A 528 -23.61 10.00 -9.70
N ALA A 529 -24.90 10.05 -9.41
CA ALA A 529 -25.98 10.30 -10.38
C ALA A 529 -27.30 10.47 -9.61
N ASP A 530 -28.18 11.35 -10.07
CA ASP A 530 -29.50 11.58 -9.46
C ASP A 530 -30.50 10.51 -9.96
N MET A 531 -30.78 9.50 -9.14
CA MET A 531 -31.62 8.38 -9.55
C MET A 531 -33.11 8.59 -9.27
N ASP A 532 -33.48 9.53 -8.39
CA ASP A 532 -34.87 9.76 -7.98
C ASP A 532 -35.43 11.14 -8.32
N GLY A 533 -34.59 12.01 -8.88
CA GLY A 533 -34.94 13.29 -9.49
C GLY A 533 -35.14 14.40 -8.48
N ASP A 534 -34.37 14.37 -7.40
CA ASP A 534 -34.46 15.34 -6.31
C ASP A 534 -33.34 16.39 -6.29
N ASP A 535 -32.59 16.49 -7.39
CA ASP A 535 -31.42 17.34 -7.62
C ASP A 535 -30.23 16.96 -6.74
N ARG A 536 -30.13 15.70 -6.29
CA ARG A 536 -29.03 15.24 -5.43
C ARG A 536 -28.43 13.97 -5.97
N ASP A 537 -27.12 13.98 -6.13
CA ASP A 537 -26.43 12.80 -6.59
C ASP A 537 -26.40 11.69 -5.53
N ASP A 538 -26.80 10.51 -5.98
CA ASP A 538 -26.86 9.29 -5.18
C ASP A 538 -25.55 8.51 -5.24
N TYR A 539 -25.25 7.77 -4.17
CA TYR A 539 -24.06 6.92 -4.14
C TYR A 539 -24.36 5.61 -4.85
N LEU A 540 -23.68 5.37 -5.99
CA LEU A 540 -23.88 4.18 -6.80
C LEU A 540 -22.64 3.30 -6.83
N ILE A 541 -22.89 1.99 -6.83
CA ILE A 541 -21.90 0.96 -7.10
C ILE A 541 -22.27 0.26 -8.40
N VAL A 542 -21.42 0.46 -9.41
CA VAL A 542 -21.51 -0.26 -10.69
C VAL A 542 -20.57 -1.46 -10.67
N GLN A 543 -21.14 -2.65 -10.81
CA GLN A 543 -20.40 -3.92 -10.79
C GLN A 543 -19.82 -4.26 -12.16
N ASP A 544 -18.98 -5.31 -12.23
CA ASP A 544 -18.24 -5.73 -13.44
C ASP A 544 -19.09 -5.83 -14.71
N LEU A 545 -20.35 -6.29 -14.60
CA LEU A 545 -21.27 -6.50 -15.73
C LEU A 545 -22.39 -5.44 -15.81
N GLY A 546 -22.14 -4.27 -15.20
CA GLY A 546 -23.00 -3.10 -15.30
C GLY A 546 -24.20 -3.11 -14.36
N GLN A 547 -24.30 -4.04 -13.42
CA GLN A 547 -25.33 -4.00 -12.38
C GLN A 547 -25.10 -2.81 -11.45
N VAL A 548 -26.18 -2.14 -11.06
CA VAL A 548 -26.14 -0.92 -10.25
C VAL A 548 -26.82 -1.18 -8.92
N ARG A 549 -26.10 -0.90 -7.84
CA ARG A 549 -26.61 -0.84 -6.47
C ARG A 549 -26.51 0.59 -5.99
N GLY A 550 -27.54 1.09 -5.29
CA GLY A 550 -27.59 2.51 -4.93
C GLY A 550 -28.05 2.79 -3.51
N TRP A 551 -27.55 3.88 -2.97
CA TRP A 551 -28.00 4.49 -1.72
C TRP A 551 -28.44 5.91 -2.01
N LEU A 552 -29.70 6.22 -1.70
CA LEU A 552 -30.21 7.57 -1.95
C LEU A 552 -29.65 8.56 -0.95
N ASN A 553 -29.35 9.75 -1.45
CA ASN A 553 -28.84 10.86 -0.67
C ASN A 553 -29.97 11.56 0.12
N GLY A 554 -29.77 11.72 1.42
CA GLY A 554 -30.69 12.42 2.31
C GLY A 554 -30.58 13.95 2.27
N GLY A 555 -29.56 14.51 1.60
CA GLY A 555 -29.32 15.96 1.43
C GLY A 555 -28.68 16.66 2.62
N ASP A 556 -28.35 15.93 3.69
CA ASP A 556 -27.50 16.44 4.78
C ASP A 556 -26.01 16.10 4.56
N GLY A 557 -25.71 15.50 3.41
CA GLY A 557 -24.38 15.03 3.04
C GLY A 557 -23.84 13.97 3.99
N ARG A 558 -24.66 13.21 4.73
CA ARG A 558 -24.18 12.12 5.63
C ARG A 558 -25.12 10.93 5.65
N SER A 559 -26.38 11.13 5.28
CA SER A 559 -27.43 10.14 5.29
C SER A 559 -27.55 9.49 3.93
N TRP A 560 -27.21 8.21 3.86
CA TRP A 560 -27.26 7.39 2.66
C TRP A 560 -28.22 6.21 2.88
N THR A 561 -29.35 6.20 2.17
CA THR A 561 -30.42 5.21 2.39
C THR A 561 -30.33 4.09 1.35
N TRP A 562 -30.00 2.88 1.79
CA TRP A 562 -29.93 1.70 0.92
C TRP A 562 -31.23 1.46 0.15
N ARG A 563 -31.16 1.32 -1.18
CA ARG A 563 -32.30 1.00 -2.06
C ARG A 563 -32.24 -0.35 -2.74
N GLY A 564 -31.16 -1.10 -2.57
CA GLY A 564 -31.02 -2.37 -3.26
C GLY A 564 -30.30 -2.24 -4.59
N GLU A 565 -30.56 -3.21 -5.45
CA GLU A 565 -30.14 -3.20 -6.84
C GLU A 565 -31.12 -2.37 -7.68
N LEU A 566 -30.65 -1.22 -8.18
CA LEU A 566 -31.41 -0.29 -9.02
C LEU A 566 -31.46 -0.74 -10.49
N ASN A 567 -30.44 -1.43 -10.96
CA ASN A 567 -30.40 -1.97 -12.32
C ASN A 567 -29.68 -3.34 -12.33
N ALA A 568 -30.30 -4.34 -12.94
CA ALA A 568 -29.78 -5.70 -13.04
C ALA A 568 -28.61 -5.88 -14.02
N GLY A 569 -28.24 -4.82 -14.74
CA GLY A 569 -27.19 -4.80 -15.75
C GLY A 569 -27.59 -5.52 -17.04
N TYR A 570 -26.95 -5.13 -18.15
CA TYR A 570 -27.21 -5.70 -19.47
C TYR A 570 -26.02 -6.47 -20.05
N GLY A 571 -25.07 -6.86 -19.20
CA GLY A 571 -23.90 -7.67 -19.58
C GLY A 571 -22.75 -6.89 -20.21
N TYR A 572 -22.77 -5.55 -20.12
CA TYR A 572 -21.69 -4.69 -20.59
C TYR A 572 -20.66 -4.44 -19.48
N PRO A 573 -19.38 -4.19 -19.83
CA PRO A 573 -18.37 -3.84 -18.85
C PRO A 573 -18.75 -2.56 -18.09
N ARG A 574 -18.47 -2.54 -16.79
CA ARG A 574 -18.63 -1.36 -15.91
C ARG A 574 -18.13 -0.04 -16.50
N ASP A 575 -16.98 -0.05 -17.17
CA ASP A 575 -16.34 1.18 -17.69
C ASP A 575 -17.11 1.78 -18.88
N TRP A 576 -18.09 1.05 -19.44
CA TRP A 576 -19.00 1.50 -20.49
C TRP A 576 -20.24 2.20 -19.94
N VAL A 577 -20.56 2.01 -18.65
CA VAL A 577 -21.75 2.57 -18.02
C VAL A 577 -21.54 4.07 -17.74
N ARG A 578 -22.52 4.88 -18.13
CA ARG A 578 -22.68 6.29 -17.81
C ARG A 578 -24.10 6.51 -17.27
N PHE A 579 -24.25 7.62 -16.58
CA PHE A 579 -25.51 8.15 -16.09
C PHE A 579 -25.62 9.56 -16.68
N ALA A 580 -26.79 9.88 -17.22
CA ALA A 580 -27.08 11.14 -17.90
C ALA A 580 -28.60 11.26 -18.10
N ASP A 581 -29.17 12.45 -17.94
CA ASP A 581 -30.58 12.73 -18.20
C ASP A 581 -30.80 12.91 -19.71
N MET A 582 -31.27 11.84 -20.38
CA MET A 582 -31.44 11.86 -21.84
C MET A 582 -32.82 12.35 -22.26
N ASP A 583 -33.79 12.47 -21.34
CA ASP A 583 -35.18 12.83 -21.62
C ASP A 583 -35.70 14.10 -20.94
N GLY A 584 -34.89 14.72 -20.10
CA GLY A 584 -35.16 15.97 -19.39
C GLY A 584 -36.15 15.80 -18.24
N ASP A 585 -36.27 14.60 -17.67
CA ASP A 585 -37.16 14.33 -16.54
C ASP A 585 -36.50 14.52 -15.16
N ASN A 586 -35.26 14.99 -15.16
CA ASN A 586 -34.39 15.27 -14.02
C ASN A 586 -33.86 14.02 -13.32
N ARG A 587 -34.01 12.84 -13.94
CA ARG A 587 -33.42 11.59 -13.43
C ARG A 587 -32.40 11.08 -14.42
N ASP A 588 -31.27 10.64 -13.88
CA ASP A 588 -30.25 10.06 -14.70
C ASP A 588 -30.66 8.69 -15.26
N ASP A 589 -30.44 8.56 -16.56
CA ASP A 589 -30.71 7.36 -17.32
C ASP A 589 -29.51 6.41 -17.35
N TYR A 590 -29.79 5.12 -17.54
CA TYR A 590 -28.73 4.14 -17.69
C TYR A 590 -28.22 4.14 -19.13
N VAL A 591 -26.98 4.61 -19.31
CA VAL A 591 -26.37 4.76 -20.62
C VAL A 591 -25.18 3.82 -20.80
N ILE A 592 -25.13 3.15 -21.96
CA ILE A 592 -23.97 2.40 -22.43
C ILE A 592 -23.30 3.20 -23.53
N LEU A 593 -22.06 3.62 -23.27
CA LEU A 593 -21.18 4.25 -24.23
C LEU A 593 -20.19 3.20 -24.77
N GLN A 594 -20.28 2.91 -26.07
CA GLN A 594 -19.45 1.89 -26.74
C GLN A 594 -18.12 2.47 -27.23
N ASP A 595 -17.23 1.59 -27.72
CA ASP A 595 -15.85 1.93 -28.09
C ASP A 595 -15.70 3.09 -29.09
N LEU A 596 -16.65 3.25 -30.02
CA LEU A 596 -16.68 4.35 -31.01
C LEU A 596 -17.73 5.41 -30.66
N GLY A 597 -18.00 5.57 -29.37
CA GLY A 597 -18.81 6.66 -28.84
C GLY A 597 -20.28 6.52 -29.18
N GLN A 598 -20.77 5.32 -29.50
CA GLN A 598 -22.20 5.09 -29.67
C GLN A 598 -22.90 5.04 -28.31
N VAL A 599 -23.98 5.81 -28.17
CA VAL A 599 -24.79 5.95 -26.97
C VAL A 599 -26.03 5.08 -27.08
N ARG A 600 -26.21 4.18 -26.11
CA ARG A 600 -27.41 3.36 -25.96
C ARG A 600 -28.03 3.61 -24.59
N ALA A 601 -29.29 4.00 -24.54
CA ALA A 601 -29.92 4.46 -23.30
C ALA A 601 -31.15 3.64 -22.91
N TRP A 602 -31.34 3.50 -21.60
CA TRP A 602 -32.57 3.03 -20.97
C TRP A 602 -33.07 4.12 -20.03
N LEU A 603 -34.28 4.62 -20.28
CA LEU A 603 -34.84 5.71 -19.49
C LEU A 603 -35.24 5.22 -18.09
N ASN A 604 -34.90 6.01 -17.07
CA ASN A 604 -35.24 5.77 -15.69
C ASN A 604 -36.71 6.14 -15.43
N ASN A 605 -37.56 5.15 -15.16
CA ASN A 605 -38.98 5.44 -14.89
C ASN A 605 -39.25 5.76 -13.40
N GLY A 606 -38.21 5.96 -12.59
CA GLY A 606 -38.27 6.18 -11.14
C GLY A 606 -38.08 4.90 -10.31
N VAL A 607 -38.54 4.93 -9.05
CA VAL A 607 -38.21 3.94 -8.00
C VAL A 607 -38.32 2.46 -8.44
N GLY A 608 -37.18 1.78 -8.48
CA GLY A 608 -37.04 0.33 -8.67
C GLY A 608 -36.17 -0.04 -9.89
N GLN A 609 -36.30 -1.28 -10.39
CA GLN A 609 -35.59 -1.75 -11.60
C GLN A 609 -36.37 -1.47 -12.89
N SER A 610 -37.10 -0.35 -12.98
CA SER A 610 -37.98 -0.05 -14.11
C SER A 610 -37.31 0.83 -15.15
N TRP A 611 -36.93 0.25 -16.28
CA TRP A 611 -36.10 0.88 -17.30
C TRP A 611 -36.73 0.77 -18.70
N THR A 612 -36.82 1.88 -19.44
CA THR A 612 -37.41 1.91 -20.80
C THR A 612 -36.33 1.95 -21.87
N TRP A 613 -36.14 0.85 -22.62
CA TRP A 613 -35.15 0.79 -23.69
C TRP A 613 -35.46 1.78 -24.84
N LYS A 614 -34.47 2.59 -25.24
CA LYS A 614 -34.62 3.59 -26.32
C LYS A 614 -33.83 3.32 -27.59
N GLY A 615 -32.96 2.32 -27.59
CA GLY A 615 -32.12 2.06 -28.75
C GLY A 615 -30.77 2.77 -28.66
N GLU A 616 -30.13 2.90 -29.82
CA GLU A 616 -28.97 3.76 -30.00
C GLU A 616 -29.44 5.18 -30.29
N LEU A 617 -29.05 6.13 -29.43
CA LEU A 617 -29.44 7.54 -29.52
C LEU A 617 -28.44 8.35 -30.36
N ALA A 618 -27.13 8.15 -30.16
CA ALA A 618 -26.08 8.91 -30.83
C ALA A 618 -24.87 8.03 -31.16
N GLY A 619 -23.99 8.53 -32.05
CA GLY A 619 -22.76 7.85 -32.43
C GLY A 619 -22.06 8.53 -33.59
N TYR A 620 -20.97 9.25 -33.30
CA TYR A 620 -20.25 10.09 -34.28
C TYR A 620 -18.84 9.60 -34.61
N GLY A 621 -18.46 8.40 -34.13
CA GLY A 621 -17.20 7.74 -34.48
C GLY A 621 -15.99 8.17 -33.65
N TYR A 622 -16.20 8.85 -32.54
CA TYR A 622 -15.13 9.22 -31.60
C TYR A 622 -14.88 8.11 -30.57
N PRO A 623 -13.64 7.93 -30.07
CA PRO A 623 -13.36 6.95 -29.03
C PRO A 623 -14.20 7.19 -27.76
N ARG A 624 -14.62 6.11 -27.09
CA ARG A 624 -15.41 6.15 -25.83
C ARG A 624 -14.86 7.14 -24.80
N ASP A 625 -13.53 7.15 -24.59
CA ASP A 625 -12.91 7.99 -23.55
C ASP A 625 -12.91 9.49 -23.91
N TRP A 626 -13.25 9.86 -25.15
CA TRP A 626 -13.39 11.24 -25.61
C TRP A 626 -14.76 11.84 -25.32
N VAL A 627 -15.78 11.01 -25.13
CA VAL A 627 -17.17 11.46 -25.05
C VAL A 627 -17.58 11.68 -23.59
N ARG A 628 -18.32 12.76 -23.35
CA ARG A 628 -19.08 13.07 -22.13
C ARG A 628 -20.54 13.32 -22.52
N LEU A 629 -21.44 13.11 -21.58
CA LEU A 629 -22.87 13.36 -21.72
C LEU A 629 -23.23 14.36 -20.64
N GLU A 630 -23.45 15.62 -21.02
CA GLU A 630 -23.50 16.75 -20.09
C GLU A 630 -24.35 17.87 -20.70
N ASP A 631 -25.23 18.51 -19.92
CA ASP A 631 -26.02 19.67 -20.36
C ASP A 631 -25.13 20.92 -20.54
N VAL A 632 -24.70 21.20 -21.77
CA VAL A 632 -23.82 22.33 -22.07
C VAL A 632 -24.59 23.62 -22.36
N ASN A 633 -25.91 23.53 -22.52
CA ASN A 633 -26.73 24.64 -22.98
C ASN A 633 -27.75 25.11 -21.91
N GLY A 634 -27.99 24.31 -20.88
CA GLY A 634 -28.84 24.57 -19.73
C GLY A 634 -30.32 24.29 -19.97
N ASP A 635 -30.67 23.44 -20.94
CA ASP A 635 -32.07 23.08 -21.24
C ASP A 635 -32.59 21.86 -20.45
N GLY A 636 -31.74 21.25 -19.64
CA GLY A 636 -32.02 20.09 -18.80
C GLY A 636 -31.88 18.76 -19.52
N LEU A 637 -31.34 18.72 -20.75
CA LEU A 637 -31.02 17.48 -21.44
C LEU A 637 -29.51 17.34 -21.59
N ASP A 638 -28.97 16.17 -21.29
CA ASP A 638 -27.54 15.93 -21.46
C ASP A 638 -27.15 15.83 -22.93
N ASP A 639 -26.16 16.65 -23.31
CA ASP A 639 -25.66 16.80 -24.66
C ASP A 639 -24.49 15.86 -24.95
N TYR A 640 -24.26 15.53 -26.23
CA TYR A 640 -23.09 14.74 -26.61
C TYR A 640 -21.88 15.65 -26.78
N VAL A 641 -20.95 15.61 -25.83
CA VAL A 641 -19.74 16.44 -25.84
C VAL A 641 -18.50 15.59 -26.09
N VAL A 642 -17.65 16.03 -27.02
CA VAL A 642 -16.36 15.42 -27.33
C VAL A 642 -15.26 16.34 -26.82
N ILE A 643 -14.42 15.81 -25.92
CA ILE A 643 -13.18 16.44 -25.47
C ILE A 643 -12.03 15.89 -26.32
N GLN A 644 -11.34 16.77 -27.03
CA GLN A 644 -10.17 16.43 -27.84
C GLN A 644 -8.90 16.38 -26.98
N ASP A 645 -7.77 16.00 -27.58
CA ASP A 645 -6.54 15.67 -26.86
C ASP A 645 -5.97 16.80 -25.99
N HIS A 646 -6.20 18.08 -26.38
CA HIS A 646 -5.71 19.27 -25.65
C HIS A 646 -6.85 20.05 -24.98
N GLY A 647 -7.97 19.38 -24.72
CA GLY A 647 -9.10 19.90 -23.97
C GLY A 647 -10.12 20.68 -24.82
N GLU A 648 -10.01 20.64 -26.14
CA GLU A 648 -10.97 21.33 -27.02
C GLU A 648 -12.32 20.62 -27.00
N LEU A 649 -13.43 21.36 -26.90
CA LEU A 649 -14.78 20.82 -26.82
C LEU A 649 -15.56 20.97 -28.12
N ARG A 650 -16.20 19.89 -28.54
CA ARG A 650 -17.18 19.85 -29.64
C ARG A 650 -18.49 19.26 -29.14
N ALA A 651 -19.63 19.85 -29.50
CA ALA A 651 -20.92 19.43 -28.96
C ALA A 651 -21.97 19.13 -30.03
N TRP A 652 -22.84 18.18 -29.73
CA TRP A 652 -24.12 17.98 -30.38
C TRP A 652 -25.23 18.11 -29.33
N ILE A 653 -26.15 19.05 -29.56
CA ILE A 653 -27.23 19.38 -28.64
C ILE A 653 -28.33 18.33 -28.73
N ASN A 654 -28.71 17.74 -27.60
CA ASN A 654 -29.83 16.82 -27.47
C ASN A 654 -31.15 17.59 -27.51
N ASN A 655 -32.03 17.28 -28.46
CA ASN A 655 -33.32 17.96 -28.62
C ASN A 655 -34.51 17.09 -28.14
N GLY A 656 -34.23 15.97 -27.47
CA GLY A 656 -35.23 15.12 -26.86
C GLY A 656 -34.83 13.66 -26.75
N PRO A 657 -35.70 12.80 -26.18
CA PRO A 657 -35.38 11.42 -25.76
C PRO A 657 -35.06 10.43 -26.90
N GLY A 658 -34.91 10.89 -28.13
CA GLY A 658 -34.70 10.07 -29.32
C GLY A 658 -33.31 10.25 -29.92
N LYS A 659 -33.18 9.85 -31.18
CA LYS A 659 -31.98 10.10 -32.00
C LYS A 659 -32.05 11.50 -32.61
N ASP A 660 -32.12 12.53 -31.77
CA ASP A 660 -32.35 13.91 -32.19
C ASP A 660 -31.27 14.86 -31.64
N PHE A 661 -30.09 14.81 -32.26
CA PHE A 661 -28.91 15.56 -31.84
C PHE A 661 -28.45 16.52 -32.94
N THR A 662 -28.26 17.79 -32.59
CA THR A 662 -27.90 18.87 -33.53
C THR A 662 -26.45 19.30 -33.36
N TRP A 663 -25.65 19.24 -34.43
CA TRP A 663 -24.25 19.68 -34.39
C TRP A 663 -24.12 21.16 -34.07
N GLN A 664 -23.38 21.49 -33.00
CA GLN A 664 -23.18 22.87 -32.54
C GLN A 664 -21.82 23.47 -32.95
N GLY A 665 -20.83 22.63 -33.29
CA GLY A 665 -19.49 23.13 -33.59
C GLY A 665 -18.47 22.81 -32.51
N GLU A 666 -17.29 23.40 -32.67
CA GLU A 666 -16.35 23.59 -31.57
C GLU A 666 -16.88 24.70 -30.66
N ILE A 667 -17.15 24.36 -29.40
CA ILE A 667 -17.73 25.28 -28.41
C ILE A 667 -16.67 25.82 -27.46
N ASN A 668 -15.52 25.14 -27.31
CA ASN A 668 -14.36 25.59 -26.54
C ASN A 668 -13.07 25.21 -27.29
N PRO A 669 -12.14 26.14 -27.53
CA PRO A 669 -10.89 25.85 -28.24
C PRO A 669 -9.84 25.11 -27.38
N GLY A 670 -10.15 24.78 -26.13
CA GLY A 670 -9.24 24.15 -25.18
C GLY A 670 -8.15 25.11 -24.67
N TYR A 671 -7.52 24.71 -23.56
CA TYR A 671 -6.49 25.52 -22.90
C TYR A 671 -5.13 24.80 -22.81
N GLY A 672 -4.92 23.78 -23.66
CA GLY A 672 -3.66 23.03 -23.73
C GLY A 672 -3.48 21.97 -22.65
N TYR A 673 -4.54 21.64 -21.91
CA TYR A 673 -4.51 20.58 -20.91
C TYR A 673 -4.88 19.23 -21.54
N PRO A 674 -4.28 18.12 -21.08
CA PRO A 674 -4.65 16.81 -21.56
C PRO A 674 -6.14 16.52 -21.30
N ARG A 675 -6.80 15.88 -22.25
CA ARG A 675 -8.20 15.42 -22.15
C ARG A 675 -8.58 14.80 -20.79
N ASP A 676 -7.72 13.94 -20.25
CA ASP A 676 -8.00 13.22 -18.99
C ASP A 676 -8.00 14.13 -17.74
N TRP A 677 -7.55 15.38 -17.86
CA TRP A 677 -7.60 16.40 -16.82
C TRP A 677 -8.91 17.17 -16.82
N VAL A 678 -9.63 17.17 -17.94
CA VAL A 678 -10.84 17.96 -18.13
C VAL A 678 -12.06 17.25 -17.52
N ARG A 679 -12.87 17.99 -16.77
CA ARG A 679 -14.19 17.61 -16.26
C ARG A 679 -15.18 18.71 -16.68
N LEU A 680 -16.45 18.34 -16.86
CA LEU A 680 -17.53 19.25 -17.23
C LEU A 680 -18.60 19.10 -16.16
N GLU A 681 -18.83 20.15 -15.37
CA GLU A 681 -19.72 20.09 -14.21
C GLU A 681 -20.25 21.49 -13.91
N ASP A 682 -21.50 21.63 -13.47
CA ASP A 682 -22.05 22.94 -13.09
C ASP A 682 -21.54 23.37 -11.71
N VAL A 683 -20.58 24.30 -11.67
CA VAL A 683 -19.96 24.76 -10.41
C VAL A 683 -20.64 26.01 -9.85
N ASN A 684 -21.50 26.67 -10.61
CA ASN A 684 -22.11 27.94 -10.22
C ASN A 684 -23.64 27.84 -9.98
N GLY A 685 -24.25 26.72 -10.37
CA GLY A 685 -25.67 26.39 -10.21
C GLY A 685 -26.59 27.03 -11.25
N ASP A 686 -26.07 27.37 -12.44
CA ASP A 686 -26.84 27.98 -13.54
C ASP A 686 -27.40 26.96 -14.56
N ARG A 687 -27.19 25.67 -14.30
CA ARG A 687 -27.55 24.47 -15.08
C ARG A 687 -26.70 24.21 -16.31
N LYS A 688 -25.66 25.00 -16.56
CA LYS A 688 -24.74 24.72 -17.65
C LYS A 688 -23.49 24.10 -17.08
N VAL A 689 -22.98 23.06 -17.72
CA VAL A 689 -21.69 22.52 -17.30
C VAL A 689 -20.56 23.52 -17.59
N ASP A 690 -19.70 23.69 -16.60
CA ASP A 690 -18.50 24.53 -16.64
C ASP A 690 -17.27 23.71 -17.01
N TYR A 691 -16.24 24.36 -17.56
CA TYR A 691 -15.01 23.70 -17.95
C TYR A 691 -14.04 23.65 -16.76
N LEU A 692 -13.77 22.45 -16.23
CA LEU A 692 -12.91 22.24 -15.08
C LEU A 692 -11.64 21.48 -15.47
N VAL A 693 -10.50 21.89 -14.92
CA VAL A 693 -9.21 21.19 -15.06
C VAL A 693 -8.76 20.72 -13.68
N VAL A 694 -8.75 19.41 -13.51
CA VAL A 694 -8.24 18.75 -12.30
C VAL A 694 -6.79 18.34 -12.54
N GLN A 695 -5.87 18.95 -11.80
CA GLN A 695 -4.43 18.69 -11.87
C GLN A 695 -4.07 17.40 -11.11
N ASP A 696 -2.84 16.89 -11.29
CA ASP A 696 -2.38 15.64 -10.69
C ASP A 696 -2.59 15.57 -9.16
N ASN A 697 -2.40 16.68 -8.44
CA ASN A 697 -2.60 16.80 -6.99
C ASN A 697 -4.03 17.20 -6.58
N GLY A 698 -5.01 17.08 -7.49
CA GLY A 698 -6.43 17.34 -7.21
C GLY A 698 -6.82 18.83 -7.20
N GLN A 699 -5.88 19.74 -7.44
CA GLN A 699 -6.21 21.15 -7.61
C GLN A 699 -7.14 21.35 -8.79
N VAL A 700 -8.18 22.17 -8.62
CA VAL A 700 -9.17 22.44 -9.65
C VAL A 700 -9.09 23.89 -10.13
N ARG A 701 -9.04 24.05 -11.44
CA ARG A 701 -9.12 25.31 -12.18
C ARG A 701 -10.42 25.32 -12.98
N ALA A 702 -11.10 26.45 -13.13
CA ALA A 702 -12.43 26.47 -13.74
C ALA A 702 -12.66 27.65 -14.69
N TRP A 703 -13.50 27.43 -15.71
CA TRP A 703 -14.06 28.45 -16.58
C TRP A 703 -15.57 28.27 -16.66
N LEU A 704 -16.34 29.30 -16.30
CA LEU A 704 -17.79 29.24 -16.35
C LEU A 704 -18.31 29.28 -17.79
N ASN A 705 -19.34 28.53 -18.06
CA ASN A 705 -19.98 28.46 -19.37
C ASN A 705 -21.03 29.57 -19.55
N ASP A 706 -20.65 30.63 -20.27
CA ASP A 706 -21.55 31.69 -20.73
C ASP A 706 -21.74 31.62 -22.27
N LEU A 707 -21.91 30.41 -22.81
CA LEU A 707 -22.30 30.21 -24.21
C LEU A 707 -23.65 30.92 -24.46
N GLY A 708 -23.68 31.78 -25.49
CA GLY A 708 -24.77 32.74 -25.75
C GLY A 708 -24.51 34.16 -25.24
N GLY A 709 -23.46 34.35 -24.44
CA GLY A 709 -22.96 35.62 -23.91
C GLY A 709 -21.48 35.85 -24.23
N ARG A 710 -20.62 35.86 -23.20
CA ARG A 710 -19.16 36.15 -23.29
C ARG A 710 -18.30 34.91 -23.58
N GLY A 711 -18.87 33.71 -23.69
CA GLY A 711 -18.11 32.46 -23.88
C GLY A 711 -17.66 31.87 -22.55
N TRP A 712 -16.41 31.42 -22.44
CA TRP A 712 -15.91 30.73 -21.24
C TRP A 712 -15.17 31.68 -20.29
N ILE A 713 -15.66 31.83 -19.06
CA ILE A 713 -15.22 32.85 -18.10
C ILE A 713 -14.32 32.24 -17.03
N TRP A 714 -13.01 32.48 -17.10
CA TRP A 714 -12.03 32.00 -16.11
C TRP A 714 -12.39 32.38 -14.67
N GLN A 715 -12.27 31.43 -13.73
CA GLN A 715 -12.57 31.61 -12.30
C GLN A 715 -11.35 31.49 -11.40
N GLY A 716 -10.16 31.27 -11.96
CA GLY A 716 -8.98 30.98 -11.17
C GLY A 716 -8.89 29.51 -10.77
N GLN A 717 -8.02 29.27 -9.80
CA GLN A 717 -8.03 28.03 -9.04
C GLN A 717 -9.21 28.06 -8.06
N LEU A 718 -10.18 27.17 -8.27
CA LEU A 718 -11.31 26.99 -7.34
C LEU A 718 -10.87 26.25 -6.09
N ILE A 719 -10.01 25.24 -6.26
CA ILE A 719 -9.63 24.32 -5.18
C ILE A 719 -8.10 24.24 -5.06
N GLY A 720 -7.62 24.51 -3.84
CA GLY A 720 -6.22 24.47 -3.42
C GLY A 720 -5.60 23.07 -3.51
N ASP A 721 -4.32 22.93 -3.16
CA ASP A 721 -3.78 21.59 -2.91
C ASP A 721 -4.41 21.04 -1.63
N VAL A 722 -5.33 20.09 -1.81
CA VAL A 722 -6.05 19.43 -0.72
C VAL A 722 -5.53 18.00 -0.49
N GLY A 723 -4.42 17.62 -1.13
CA GLY A 723 -3.75 16.32 -0.96
C GLY A 723 -4.47 15.13 -1.58
N VAL A 724 -5.40 15.33 -2.52
CA VAL A 724 -6.14 14.26 -3.19
C VAL A 724 -5.62 14.08 -4.61
N ASP A 725 -5.12 12.90 -4.98
CA ASP A 725 -4.70 12.61 -6.36
C ASP A 725 -5.87 12.73 -7.35
N ARG A 726 -5.63 13.30 -8.55
CA ARG A 726 -6.66 13.51 -9.60
C ARG A 726 -7.57 12.32 -9.83
N ASN A 727 -7.02 11.10 -9.86
CA ASN A 727 -7.78 9.91 -10.21
C ASN A 727 -8.83 9.57 -9.13
N ASN A 728 -8.65 10.11 -7.93
CA ASN A 728 -9.52 9.96 -6.78
C ASN A 728 -10.52 11.10 -6.64
N VAL A 729 -10.50 12.08 -7.54
CA VAL A 729 -11.46 13.19 -7.53
C VAL A 729 -12.73 12.77 -8.27
N ARG A 730 -13.87 13.03 -7.66
CA ARG A 730 -15.18 13.10 -8.30
C ARG A 730 -15.80 14.46 -8.00
N LEU A 731 -16.68 14.86 -8.88
CA LEU A 731 -17.42 16.10 -8.83
C LEU A 731 -18.88 15.69 -8.97
N ALA A 732 -19.73 16.19 -8.09
CA ALA A 732 -21.13 15.78 -7.94
C ALA A 732 -21.84 16.72 -6.96
N ASP A 733 -23.11 17.04 -7.16
CA ASP A 733 -23.90 17.77 -6.16
C ASP A 733 -24.46 16.80 -5.13
N VAL A 734 -23.81 16.72 -3.96
CA VAL A 734 -24.24 15.81 -2.89
C VAL A 734 -24.99 16.52 -1.77
N ASN A 735 -25.09 17.84 -1.81
CA ASN A 735 -25.76 18.63 -0.79
C ASN A 735 -27.13 19.18 -1.27
N GLY A 736 -27.40 19.10 -2.57
CA GLY A 736 -28.67 19.45 -3.21
C GLY A 736 -28.87 20.94 -3.43
N ASP A 737 -27.80 21.70 -3.56
CA ASP A 737 -27.84 23.14 -3.81
C ASP A 737 -27.60 23.52 -5.29
N ARG A 738 -27.60 22.50 -6.15
CA ARG A 738 -27.33 22.47 -7.60
C ARG A 738 -25.94 22.89 -7.99
N LYS A 739 -25.02 23.04 -7.04
CA LYS A 739 -23.62 23.31 -7.34
C LYS A 739 -22.84 22.05 -7.10
N THR A 740 -21.97 21.76 -8.05
CA THR A 740 -21.08 20.63 -7.95
C THR A 740 -20.16 20.78 -6.73
N ASP A 741 -20.15 19.76 -5.89
CA ASP A 741 -19.24 19.60 -4.76
C ASP A 741 -17.98 18.83 -5.17
N TYR A 742 -16.90 19.03 -4.43
CA TYR A 742 -15.65 18.31 -4.65
C TYR A 742 -15.58 17.09 -3.75
N LEU A 743 -15.42 15.91 -4.33
CA LEU A 743 -15.37 14.64 -3.63
C LEU A 743 -14.01 13.98 -3.80
N GLY A 744 -13.33 13.73 -2.70
CA GLY A 744 -12.27 12.74 -2.66
C GLY A 744 -12.89 11.35 -2.47
N ILE A 745 -12.45 10.37 -3.26
CA ILE A 745 -12.81 8.95 -3.11
C ILE A 745 -11.66 8.13 -2.55
N GLY A 746 -11.85 7.58 -1.37
CA GLY A 746 -10.91 6.70 -0.70
C GLY A 746 -10.86 5.32 -1.35
N PRO A 747 -9.79 4.54 -1.12
CA PRO A 747 -9.59 3.24 -1.77
C PRO A 747 -10.75 2.25 -1.62
N LEU A 748 -11.56 2.37 -0.56
CA LEU A 748 -12.73 1.50 -0.29
C LEU A 748 -14.06 2.25 -0.48
N GLY A 749 -14.05 3.29 -1.33
CA GLY A 749 -15.25 4.06 -1.68
C GLY A 749 -15.69 5.01 -0.58
N GLN A 750 -14.83 5.31 0.40
CA GLN A 750 -15.07 6.37 1.38
C GLN A 750 -15.12 7.72 0.68
N ILE A 751 -15.95 8.63 1.16
CA ILE A 751 -16.12 9.94 0.53
C ILE A 751 -15.75 11.02 1.53
N GLY A 752 -14.76 11.84 1.19
CA GLY A 752 -14.54 13.14 1.81
C GLY A 752 -15.05 14.21 0.86
N ALA A 753 -15.75 15.23 1.37
CA ALA A 753 -16.42 16.23 0.54
C ALA A 753 -16.06 17.66 0.93
N TRP A 754 -16.14 18.54 -0.04
CA TRP A 754 -16.05 19.98 0.18
C TRP A 754 -17.22 20.61 -0.53
N PHE A 755 -18.07 21.26 0.25
CA PHE A 755 -19.27 21.89 -0.28
C PHE A 755 -18.95 23.24 -0.88
N ASN A 756 -19.55 23.51 -2.02
CA ASN A 756 -19.31 24.71 -2.78
C ASN A 756 -20.22 25.85 -2.30
N ASP A 757 -19.70 26.74 -1.46
CA ASP A 757 -20.37 27.95 -1.00
C ASP A 757 -19.84 29.23 -1.67
N ARG A 758 -18.98 29.08 -2.69
CA ARG A 758 -18.27 30.19 -3.34
C ARG A 758 -19.21 31.10 -4.13
N TYR A 759 -20.31 30.55 -4.62
CA TYR A 759 -21.31 31.27 -5.41
C TYR A 759 -22.62 31.40 -4.60
N PRO A 760 -22.73 32.38 -3.69
CA PRO A 760 -23.93 32.55 -2.88
C PRO A 760 -25.12 33.04 -3.72
N GLY A 761 -26.20 32.24 -3.76
CA GLY A 761 -27.53 32.66 -4.23
C GLY A 761 -27.89 32.33 -5.68
N GLY A 762 -27.85 31.05 -6.09
CA GLY A 762 -28.40 30.63 -7.39
C GLY A 762 -29.86 31.06 -7.60
N PRO A 763 -30.44 30.91 -8.79
CA PRO A 763 -29.97 31.44 -10.07
C PRO A 763 -30.28 32.96 -10.14
N THR A 764 -29.27 33.80 -10.39
CA THR A 764 -29.52 35.20 -10.75
C THR A 764 -28.66 35.63 -11.94
N PRO A 765 -29.29 35.96 -13.09
CA PRO A 765 -28.66 36.82 -14.09
C PRO A 765 -28.49 38.21 -13.46
N GLY A 766 -27.28 38.50 -12.99
CA GLY A 766 -26.90 39.84 -12.51
C GLY A 766 -26.76 39.97 -11.00
N ASN A 767 -25.81 39.26 -10.40
CA ASN A 767 -25.08 39.75 -9.22
C ASN A 767 -23.72 40.34 -9.68
N PRO A 768 -23.17 41.33 -8.97
CA PRO A 768 -22.34 42.40 -9.54
C PRO A 768 -21.08 41.83 -10.18
N THR A 769 -20.74 42.36 -11.35
CA THR A 769 -19.48 42.13 -12.07
C THR A 769 -18.31 41.89 -11.10
N PRO A 770 -17.85 40.64 -10.95
CA PRO A 770 -16.50 40.40 -10.50
C PRO A 770 -15.63 40.86 -11.66
N VAL A 771 -14.91 41.95 -11.44
CA VAL A 771 -13.82 42.36 -12.32
C VAL A 771 -12.74 41.30 -12.15
N ASP A 772 -12.75 40.37 -13.11
CA ASP A 772 -11.68 39.53 -13.61
C ASP A 772 -10.29 39.74 -12.94
N PRO A 773 -9.83 38.83 -12.05
CA PRO A 773 -8.42 38.60 -11.78
C PRO A 773 -8.03 37.24 -12.39
N GLY A 774 -7.04 37.24 -13.28
CA GLY A 774 -6.57 36.08 -14.02
C GLY A 774 -5.85 35.10 -13.11
N PRO A 775 -4.95 34.24 -13.64
CA PRO A 775 -4.36 33.18 -12.83
C PRO A 775 -3.66 33.82 -11.62
N PRO A 776 -4.04 33.52 -10.37
CA PRO A 776 -3.41 34.23 -9.28
C PRO A 776 -2.03 33.62 -9.11
N PRO A 777 -1.20 34.40 -8.45
CA PRO A 777 -0.83 33.92 -7.15
C PRO A 777 -1.32 34.83 -6.06
N ALA A 778 -1.04 34.43 -4.84
CA ALA A 778 -0.73 35.37 -3.77
C ALA A 778 -0.17 36.68 -4.35
N SER A 779 -0.88 37.78 -4.09
CA SER A 779 -0.56 39.15 -4.54
C SER A 779 0.85 39.32 -5.13
N PRO A 780 1.02 39.79 -6.38
CA PRO A 780 2.34 40.06 -6.98
C PRO A 780 3.25 40.97 -6.14
N GLY A 781 2.74 41.53 -5.04
CA GLY A 781 3.38 42.53 -4.20
C GLY A 781 2.60 43.82 -4.34
N GLU A 782 2.81 44.76 -3.42
CA GLU A 782 2.24 46.11 -3.55
C GLU A 782 2.68 46.74 -4.89
N GLY A 783 1.72 47.30 -5.65
CA GLY A 783 1.97 48.06 -6.87
C GLY A 783 1.87 47.28 -8.20
N TRP A 784 1.06 46.22 -8.31
CA TRP A 784 0.78 45.58 -9.61
C TRP A 784 -0.71 45.30 -9.77
N ASN A 785 -1.31 45.79 -10.84
CA ASN A 785 -2.74 45.63 -11.13
C ASN A 785 -2.94 44.52 -12.17
N HIS A 786 -3.78 43.54 -11.87
CA HIS A 786 -3.98 42.38 -12.72
C HIS A 786 -5.06 42.62 -13.79
N ILE A 787 -4.77 42.31 -15.06
CA ILE A 787 -5.76 42.19 -16.14
C ILE A 787 -5.56 40.85 -16.88
N VAL A 788 -6.65 40.09 -16.95
CA VAL A 788 -6.62 38.63 -17.03
C VAL A 788 -6.28 38.09 -18.40
N GLN A 789 -6.74 38.77 -19.43
CA GLN A 789 -6.41 38.40 -20.79
C GLN A 789 -6.51 39.62 -21.68
N ILE A 790 -5.36 40.15 -22.09
CA ILE A 790 -5.30 41.26 -23.03
C ILE A 790 -5.40 40.77 -24.47
N SER A 791 -5.05 39.50 -24.75
CA SER A 791 -5.20 38.86 -26.06
C SER A 791 -5.61 37.39 -25.94
N ALA A 792 -6.57 36.96 -26.77
CA ALA A 792 -6.97 35.56 -26.93
C ALA A 792 -6.01 34.73 -27.80
N GLY A 793 -4.93 35.34 -28.29
CA GLY A 793 -3.99 34.70 -29.21
C GLY A 793 -4.56 34.55 -30.62
N TYR A 794 -3.65 34.35 -31.58
CA TYR A 794 -3.99 34.29 -33.01
C TYR A 794 -3.56 32.95 -33.64
N SER A 795 -3.52 31.88 -32.83
CA SER A 795 -3.14 30.52 -33.24
C SER A 795 -1.70 30.38 -33.76
N TYR A 796 -0.79 31.24 -33.27
CA TYR A 796 0.65 31.12 -33.55
C TYR A 796 1.40 30.61 -32.32
N PRO A 797 2.47 29.83 -32.48
CA PRO A 797 3.27 29.36 -31.35
C PRO A 797 3.83 30.53 -30.55
N ARG A 798 3.83 30.42 -29.21
CA ARG A 798 4.34 31.47 -28.30
C ARG A 798 5.73 32.01 -28.65
N ASP A 799 6.60 31.17 -29.21
CA ASP A 799 7.97 31.58 -29.56
C ASP A 799 7.98 32.65 -30.67
N TRP A 800 6.92 32.73 -31.47
CA TRP A 800 6.78 33.69 -32.58
C TRP A 800 6.33 35.08 -32.10
N VAL A 801 5.78 35.18 -30.89
CA VAL A 801 5.24 36.42 -30.33
C VAL A 801 6.38 37.39 -29.99
N ARG A 802 6.22 38.64 -30.42
CA ARG A 802 7.09 39.80 -30.10
C ARG A 802 6.21 40.98 -29.71
N PHE A 803 6.82 41.92 -29.01
CA PHE A 803 6.22 43.19 -28.60
C PHE A 803 7.22 44.29 -28.91
N ALA A 804 6.73 45.39 -29.45
CA ALA A 804 7.50 46.54 -29.88
C ALA A 804 6.55 47.69 -30.24
N ASP A 805 6.94 48.92 -29.96
CA ASP A 805 6.18 50.11 -30.36
C ASP A 805 6.45 50.41 -31.85
N MET A 806 5.52 50.03 -32.72
CA MET A 806 5.70 50.22 -34.16
C MET A 806 5.24 51.60 -34.64
N ASN A 807 4.45 52.33 -33.85
CA ASN A 807 3.79 53.56 -34.27
C ASN A 807 4.25 54.82 -33.49
N GLY A 808 5.01 54.64 -32.43
CA GLY A 808 5.60 55.68 -31.59
C GLY A 808 4.63 56.26 -30.57
N ASP A 809 3.63 55.50 -30.12
CA ASP A 809 2.63 55.95 -29.14
C ASP A 809 2.93 55.56 -27.68
N ASP A 810 4.16 55.10 -27.43
CA ASP A 810 4.68 54.58 -26.16
C ASP A 810 4.05 53.23 -25.75
N ARG A 811 3.26 52.58 -26.60
CA ARG A 811 2.65 51.27 -26.29
C ARG A 811 3.19 50.19 -27.21
N ASP A 812 3.57 49.08 -26.61
CA ASP A 812 4.02 47.94 -27.38
C ASP A 812 2.85 47.24 -28.10
N ASP A 813 3.06 47.01 -29.40
CA ASP A 813 2.14 46.32 -30.30
C ASP A 813 2.35 44.79 -30.27
N TYR A 814 1.29 44.02 -30.57
CA TYR A 814 1.37 42.56 -30.64
C TYR A 814 1.89 42.15 -32.02
N LEU A 815 3.04 41.48 -32.06
CA LEU A 815 3.68 41.08 -33.31
C LEU A 815 3.90 39.58 -33.39
N ILE A 816 3.76 39.05 -34.61
CA ILE A 816 4.15 37.69 -34.98
C ILE A 816 5.34 37.79 -35.93
N LEU A 817 6.48 37.30 -35.46
CA LEU A 817 7.70 37.16 -36.24
C LEU A 817 7.80 35.72 -36.77
N GLN A 818 7.77 35.58 -38.09
CA GLN A 818 7.82 34.29 -38.77
C GLN A 818 9.25 33.83 -39.05
N ASP A 819 9.40 32.60 -39.53
CA ASP A 819 10.70 31.90 -39.64
C ASP A 819 11.77 32.64 -40.47
N LEU A 820 11.37 33.40 -41.50
CA LEU A 820 12.28 34.17 -42.35
C LEU A 820 12.22 35.68 -42.09
N GLY A 821 11.82 36.05 -40.87
CA GLY A 821 11.87 37.41 -40.38
C GLY A 821 10.69 38.28 -40.80
N GLN A 822 9.62 37.71 -41.35
CA GLN A 822 8.42 38.47 -41.70
C GLN A 822 7.65 38.88 -40.43
N LEU A 823 7.19 40.13 -40.38
CA LEU A 823 6.40 40.67 -39.27
C LEU A 823 4.95 40.85 -39.68
N ARG A 824 4.07 40.34 -38.84
CA ARG A 824 2.63 40.62 -38.85
C ARG A 824 2.27 41.26 -37.52
N GLY A 825 1.37 42.24 -37.52
CA GLY A 825 1.13 43.02 -36.31
C GLY A 825 -0.32 43.39 -36.08
N TRP A 826 -0.67 43.49 -34.80
CA TRP A 826 -1.87 44.12 -34.32
C TRP A 826 -1.46 45.30 -33.46
N GLN A 827 -1.96 46.48 -33.82
CA GLN A 827 -1.69 47.71 -33.09
C GLN A 827 -2.48 47.73 -31.78
N ASN A 828 -1.85 48.16 -30.70
CA ASN A 828 -2.48 48.42 -29.41
C ASN A 828 -3.26 49.74 -29.44
N ASP A 829 -4.55 49.72 -29.09
CA ASP A 829 -5.42 50.90 -29.11
C ASP A 829 -5.55 51.64 -27.76
N GLY A 830 -4.86 51.18 -26.72
CA GLY A 830 -4.65 51.95 -25.48
C GLY A 830 -5.52 51.58 -24.29
N THR A 831 -6.10 50.38 -24.24
CA THR A 831 -6.77 49.89 -23.04
C THR A 831 -6.31 48.49 -22.60
N GLY A 832 -5.28 47.94 -23.25
CA GLY A 832 -4.85 46.56 -23.02
C GLY A 832 -5.95 45.53 -23.30
N GLN A 833 -7.01 45.86 -24.04
CA GLN A 833 -8.05 44.89 -24.43
C GLN A 833 -8.44 44.96 -25.92
N GLY A 834 -7.82 45.87 -26.68
CA GLY A 834 -8.07 46.06 -28.10
C GLY A 834 -6.78 45.93 -28.93
N TRP A 835 -6.80 44.99 -29.88
CA TRP A 835 -5.72 44.74 -30.83
C TRP A 835 -6.26 44.92 -32.25
N THR A 836 -5.83 45.97 -32.93
CA THR A 836 -6.28 46.28 -34.30
C THR A 836 -5.35 45.64 -35.31
N TRP A 837 -5.84 44.66 -36.08
CA TRP A 837 -5.05 44.01 -37.14
C TRP A 837 -4.54 45.02 -38.17
N LYS A 838 -3.21 45.05 -38.39
CA LYS A 838 -2.55 45.92 -39.37
C LYS A 838 -2.03 45.20 -40.61
N GLY A 839 -2.07 43.88 -40.63
CA GLY A 839 -1.57 43.11 -41.75
C GLY A 839 -0.14 42.65 -41.57
N GLU A 840 0.50 42.37 -42.70
CA GLU A 840 1.94 42.20 -42.80
C GLU A 840 2.61 43.57 -42.75
N LEU A 841 3.39 43.82 -41.70
CA LEU A 841 4.12 45.07 -41.48
C LEU A 841 5.44 45.05 -42.25
N ASN A 842 6.18 43.95 -42.15
CA ASN A 842 7.46 43.78 -42.83
C ASN A 842 7.49 42.41 -43.55
N PRO A 843 7.79 42.36 -44.86
CA PRO A 843 7.85 41.12 -45.62
C PRO A 843 9.06 40.24 -45.31
N GLY A 844 9.94 40.68 -44.40
CA GLY A 844 11.18 40.01 -44.03
C GLY A 844 12.27 40.16 -45.09
N TYR A 845 13.53 40.02 -44.66
CA TYR A 845 14.70 40.14 -45.52
C TYR A 845 15.45 38.81 -45.71
N GLY A 846 14.78 37.68 -45.41
CA GLY A 846 15.31 36.33 -45.57
C GLY A 846 16.24 35.87 -44.45
N TYR A 847 16.25 36.59 -43.32
CA TYR A 847 17.01 36.20 -42.13
C TYR A 847 16.17 35.34 -41.19
N PRO A 848 16.76 34.36 -40.51
CA PRO A 848 16.05 33.57 -39.50
C PRO A 848 15.46 34.42 -38.38
N ARG A 849 14.31 33.99 -37.84
CA ARG A 849 13.61 34.63 -36.72
C ARG A 849 14.50 34.98 -35.52
N ASP A 850 15.45 34.12 -35.17
CA ASP A 850 16.36 34.31 -34.03
C ASP A 850 17.43 35.40 -34.25
N TRP A 851 17.60 35.86 -35.49
CA TRP A 851 18.51 36.96 -35.84
C TRP A 851 17.87 38.33 -35.67
N VAL A 852 16.54 38.40 -35.66
CA VAL A 852 15.81 39.66 -35.70
C VAL A 852 15.57 40.19 -34.28
N ARG A 853 15.73 41.52 -34.12
CA ARG A 853 15.38 42.31 -32.94
C ARG A 853 14.58 43.53 -33.39
N LEU A 854 13.84 44.11 -32.45
CA LEU A 854 13.10 45.37 -32.61
C LEU A 854 13.66 46.30 -31.54
N ALA A 855 14.09 47.49 -31.94
CA ALA A 855 14.82 48.44 -31.11
C ALA A 855 14.83 49.83 -31.76
N ASP A 856 14.67 50.90 -30.98
CA ASP A 856 14.76 52.27 -31.50
C ASP A 856 16.23 52.70 -31.63
N MET A 857 16.77 52.53 -32.83
CA MET A 857 18.17 52.84 -33.10
C MET A 857 18.42 54.32 -33.36
N ASN A 858 17.36 55.12 -33.52
CA ASN A 858 17.45 56.48 -34.06
C ASN A 858 16.77 57.56 -33.19
N GLY A 859 16.06 57.14 -32.14
CA GLY A 859 15.46 58.00 -31.11
C GLY A 859 14.17 58.67 -31.57
N ASP A 860 13.46 58.07 -32.53
CA ASP A 860 12.16 58.56 -33.00
C ASP A 860 10.95 57.88 -32.33
N ASN A 861 11.23 57.11 -31.27
CA ASN A 861 10.29 56.35 -30.44
C ASN A 861 9.60 55.20 -31.16
N ARG A 862 10.06 54.83 -32.36
CA ARG A 862 9.52 53.69 -33.11
C ARG A 862 10.60 52.64 -33.25
N ASP A 863 10.23 51.41 -32.97
CA ASP A 863 11.17 50.31 -33.07
C ASP A 863 11.55 50.03 -34.52
N ASP A 864 12.86 49.99 -34.75
CA ASP A 864 13.47 49.68 -36.02
C ASP A 864 13.67 48.16 -36.18
N TYR A 865 13.73 47.69 -37.42
CA TYR A 865 13.98 46.28 -37.71
C TYR A 865 15.48 46.02 -37.72
N VAL A 866 15.96 45.27 -36.74
CA VAL A 866 17.38 45.02 -36.54
C VAL A 866 17.71 43.55 -36.77
N VAL A 867 18.81 43.29 -37.48
CA VAL A 867 19.37 41.96 -37.69
C VAL A 867 20.73 41.88 -37.03
N LEU A 868 20.86 40.94 -36.09
CA LEU A 868 22.11 40.57 -35.45
C LEU A 868 22.70 39.33 -36.13
N GLN A 869 23.92 39.46 -36.65
CA GLN A 869 24.68 38.36 -37.22
C GLN A 869 25.39 37.55 -36.12
N ASP A 870 26.01 36.43 -36.49
CA ASP A 870 26.57 35.45 -35.55
C ASP A 870 27.51 36.03 -34.48
N LEU A 871 28.31 37.05 -34.83
CA LEU A 871 29.27 37.70 -33.92
C LEU A 871 28.81 39.11 -33.49
N GLY A 872 27.49 39.32 -33.49
CA GLY A 872 26.85 40.51 -32.94
C GLY A 872 26.91 41.73 -33.85
N GLN A 873 27.24 41.58 -35.14
CA GLN A 873 27.18 42.68 -36.09
C GLN A 873 25.72 43.10 -36.33
N LEU A 874 25.45 44.40 -36.27
CA LEU A 874 24.11 44.97 -36.30
C LEU A 874 23.84 45.64 -37.64
N ARG A 875 22.78 45.18 -38.32
CA ARG A 875 22.21 45.81 -39.52
C ARG A 875 20.80 46.27 -39.23
N ALA A 876 20.40 47.45 -39.71
CA ALA A 876 19.11 48.01 -39.38
C ALA A 876 18.35 48.55 -40.59
N TRP A 877 17.02 48.46 -40.52
CA TRP A 877 16.07 49.16 -41.36
C TRP A 877 15.23 50.06 -40.47
N GLN A 878 15.28 51.36 -40.73
CA GLN A 878 14.51 52.34 -39.97
C GLN A 878 13.02 52.21 -40.28
N ASN A 879 12.17 52.26 -39.26
CA ASN A 879 10.72 52.35 -39.38
C ASN A 879 10.30 53.80 -39.64
N ASP A 880 9.87 54.12 -40.86
CA ASP A 880 9.48 55.48 -41.23
C ASP A 880 7.97 55.76 -41.01
N GLY A 881 7.21 54.81 -40.47
CA GLY A 881 5.74 54.86 -40.36
C GLY A 881 5.21 54.14 -39.12
N ASP A 882 4.23 53.25 -39.32
CA ASP A 882 3.62 52.37 -38.32
C ASP A 882 4.06 50.90 -38.52
N GLY A 883 5.33 50.71 -38.89
CA GLY A 883 5.88 49.42 -39.28
C GLY A 883 5.65 49.02 -40.74
N THR A 884 4.98 49.85 -41.56
CA THR A 884 4.68 49.56 -42.97
C THR A 884 5.68 50.16 -43.98
N ARG A 885 6.60 51.01 -43.53
CA ARG A 885 7.62 51.67 -44.37
C ARG A 885 9.00 51.53 -43.75
N TRP A 886 9.95 51.02 -44.52
CA TRP A 886 11.28 50.64 -44.04
C TRP A 886 12.40 51.24 -44.89
N THR A 887 13.37 51.93 -44.26
CA THR A 887 14.56 52.47 -44.93
C THR A 887 15.82 51.76 -44.49
N TRP A 888 16.54 51.13 -45.42
CA TRP A 888 17.83 50.49 -45.15
C TRP A 888 18.89 51.49 -44.66
N LYS A 889 19.49 51.23 -43.49
CA LYS A 889 20.53 52.07 -42.90
C LYS A 889 21.95 51.53 -43.02
N GLY A 890 22.12 50.29 -43.45
CA GLY A 890 23.42 49.66 -43.50
C GLY A 890 23.75 48.86 -42.25
N GLU A 891 25.04 48.54 -42.12
CA GLU A 891 25.61 48.02 -40.89
C GLU A 891 25.89 49.19 -39.95
N LEU A 892 25.16 49.24 -38.83
CA LEU A 892 25.31 50.31 -37.83
C LEU A 892 26.39 49.98 -36.80
N ASN A 893 26.63 48.70 -36.53
CA ASN A 893 27.65 48.24 -35.60
C ASN A 893 28.41 47.03 -36.19
N PRO A 894 29.75 47.07 -36.26
CA PRO A 894 30.56 45.98 -36.82
C PRO A 894 30.66 44.75 -35.91
N GLY A 895 30.03 44.76 -34.73
CA GLY A 895 30.09 43.70 -33.73
C GLY A 895 31.42 43.67 -32.98
N TYR A 896 31.38 43.14 -31.75
CA TYR A 896 32.54 43.10 -30.86
C TYR A 896 33.04 41.67 -30.58
N GLY A 897 32.64 40.71 -31.41
CA GLY A 897 33.08 39.31 -31.32
C GLY A 897 32.28 38.45 -30.34
N TYR A 898 31.16 38.97 -29.82
CA TYR A 898 30.26 38.22 -28.95
C TYR A 898 29.16 37.53 -29.76
N PRO A 899 28.71 36.33 -29.35
CA PRO A 899 27.60 35.65 -30.03
C PRO A 899 26.31 36.48 -30.02
N ARG A 900 25.48 36.38 -31.07
CA ARG A 900 24.22 37.15 -31.16
C ARG A 900 23.33 37.03 -29.92
N ASP A 901 23.27 35.84 -29.32
CA ASP A 901 22.38 35.57 -28.18
C ASP A 901 22.81 36.29 -26.90
N TRP A 902 24.04 36.83 -26.86
CA TRP A 902 24.57 37.65 -25.77
C TRP A 902 24.14 39.11 -25.89
N VAL A 903 23.75 39.55 -27.08
CA VAL A 903 23.46 40.96 -27.37
C VAL A 903 22.01 41.29 -26.98
N ARG A 904 21.84 42.42 -26.30
CA ARG A 904 20.55 43.09 -26.04
C ARG A 904 20.65 44.52 -26.58
N LEU A 905 19.52 45.07 -27.02
CA LEU A 905 19.41 46.43 -27.53
C LEU A 905 18.36 47.11 -26.67
N GLU A 906 18.82 48.02 -25.82
CA GLU A 906 17.96 48.71 -24.86
C GLU A 906 18.65 50.01 -24.41
N ASP A 907 17.89 51.08 -24.15
CA ASP A 907 18.41 52.35 -23.64
C ASP A 907 18.88 52.25 -22.18
N VAL A 908 20.20 52.14 -21.96
CA VAL A 908 20.77 52.02 -20.61
C VAL A 908 21.05 53.37 -19.96
N ASN A 909 20.98 54.46 -20.73
CA ASN A 909 21.42 55.78 -20.30
C ASN A 909 20.30 56.83 -20.26
N GLY A 910 19.14 56.53 -20.83
CA GLY A 910 17.92 57.33 -20.84
C GLY A 910 17.92 58.44 -21.89
N ASP A 911 18.74 58.35 -22.94
CA ASP A 911 18.81 59.36 -24.02
C ASP A 911 17.83 59.10 -25.18
N GLY A 912 17.03 58.03 -25.08
CA GLY A 912 16.04 57.61 -26.06
C GLY A 912 16.63 56.80 -27.21
N LEU A 913 17.90 56.41 -27.14
CA LEU A 913 18.55 55.57 -28.15
C LEU A 913 18.86 54.20 -27.56
N ASP A 914 18.45 53.13 -28.24
CA ASP A 914 18.81 51.79 -27.77
C ASP A 914 20.31 51.52 -27.91
N ASP A 915 20.91 51.14 -26.79
CA ASP A 915 22.33 50.90 -26.65
C ASP A 915 22.70 49.44 -26.93
N TYR A 916 23.96 49.19 -27.30
CA TYR A 916 24.44 47.85 -27.56
C TYR A 916 24.98 47.24 -26.26
N LEU A 917 24.20 46.30 -25.70
CA LEU A 917 24.51 45.66 -24.44
C LEU A 917 24.93 44.20 -24.67
N VAL A 918 25.96 43.75 -23.95
CA VAL A 918 26.44 42.37 -23.96
C VAL A 918 26.25 41.78 -22.58
N LEU A 919 25.40 40.77 -22.49
CA LEU A 919 25.13 40.01 -21.29
C LEU A 919 25.87 38.67 -21.35
N GLN A 920 26.79 38.49 -20.42
CA GLN A 920 27.66 37.31 -20.31
C GLN A 920 26.99 36.17 -19.52
N ASP A 921 27.66 35.02 -19.44
CA ASP A 921 27.08 33.77 -18.95
C ASP A 921 26.58 33.85 -17.50
N GLU A 922 27.24 34.60 -16.61
CA GLU A 922 26.87 34.75 -15.18
C GLU A 922 26.09 36.05 -14.91
N GLY A 923 25.59 36.69 -15.97
CA GLY A 923 24.75 37.89 -15.91
C GLY A 923 25.53 39.21 -15.93
N GLU A 924 26.84 39.18 -16.18
CA GLU A 924 27.63 40.41 -16.24
C GLU A 924 27.27 41.23 -17.49
N LEU A 925 27.06 42.53 -17.31
CA LEU A 925 26.57 43.44 -18.34
C LEU A 925 27.65 44.42 -18.77
N ARG A 926 27.90 44.47 -20.09
CA ARG A 926 28.81 45.41 -20.75
C ARG A 926 28.04 46.29 -21.72
N ALA A 927 28.41 47.56 -21.84
CA ALA A 927 27.64 48.51 -22.64
C ALA A 927 28.49 49.33 -23.62
N TRP A 928 27.94 49.52 -24.82
CA TRP A 928 28.38 50.51 -25.81
C TRP A 928 27.22 51.46 -26.11
N ILE A 929 27.40 52.74 -25.81
CA ILE A 929 26.36 53.75 -25.98
C ILE A 929 26.21 54.11 -27.45
N ASN A 930 24.98 54.09 -27.96
CA ASN A 930 24.62 54.58 -29.28
C ASN A 930 24.64 56.11 -29.28
N ASN A 931 25.59 56.75 -29.96
CA ASN A 931 25.63 58.21 -30.02
C ASN A 931 24.65 58.80 -31.08
N GLY A 932 23.79 57.96 -31.64
CA GLY A 932 22.81 58.30 -32.66
C GLY A 932 23.27 58.03 -34.10
N PRO A 933 22.37 58.23 -35.08
CA PRO A 933 22.60 57.87 -36.47
C PRO A 933 23.89 58.48 -37.05
N GLY A 934 24.85 57.62 -37.41
CA GLY A 934 26.12 58.02 -38.03
C GLY A 934 27.18 58.58 -37.07
N GLN A 935 26.92 58.59 -35.76
CA GLN A 935 27.84 59.11 -34.73
C GLN A 935 28.68 58.00 -34.05
N GLY A 936 28.40 56.73 -34.36
CA GLY A 936 29.13 55.57 -33.83
C GLY A 936 28.81 55.26 -32.37
N TRP A 937 29.66 54.45 -31.73
CA TRP A 937 29.40 53.83 -30.43
C TRP A 937 30.46 54.16 -29.39
N THR A 938 30.06 54.41 -28.15
CA THR A 938 30.98 54.73 -27.03
C THR A 938 31.06 53.58 -26.04
N TRP A 939 32.24 52.94 -25.91
CA TRP A 939 32.47 51.89 -24.91
C TRP A 939 32.37 52.44 -23.48
N LYS A 940 31.54 51.82 -22.63
CA LYS A 940 31.38 52.19 -21.21
C LYS A 940 32.04 51.26 -20.22
N GLY A 941 32.45 50.06 -20.63
CA GLY A 941 32.96 49.07 -19.71
C GLY A 941 31.92 48.02 -19.34
N GLU A 942 32.29 47.21 -18.34
CA GLU A 942 31.35 46.43 -17.56
C GLU A 942 30.61 47.37 -16.62
N ILE A 943 29.29 47.43 -16.77
CA ILE A 943 28.40 48.31 -16.01
C ILE A 943 27.67 47.56 -14.91
N ASN A 944 27.56 46.22 -15.00
CA ASN A 944 27.04 45.35 -13.94
C ASN A 944 27.92 44.09 -13.83
N PRO A 945 28.44 43.74 -12.65
CA PRO A 945 29.27 42.54 -12.45
C PRO A 945 28.48 41.22 -12.40
N GLY A 946 27.16 41.25 -12.57
CA GLY A 946 26.30 40.07 -12.41
C GLY A 946 26.04 39.71 -10.94
N TYR A 947 25.02 38.88 -10.72
CA TYR A 947 24.58 38.48 -9.37
C TYR A 947 24.55 36.95 -9.20
N GLY A 948 25.33 36.21 -10.00
CA GLY A 948 25.42 34.75 -9.93
C GLY A 948 24.22 34.01 -10.53
N TYR A 949 23.46 34.67 -11.40
CA TYR A 949 22.36 34.05 -12.15
C TYR A 949 22.74 33.90 -13.62
N PRO A 950 22.35 32.80 -14.28
CA PRO A 950 22.70 32.60 -15.67
C PRO A 950 22.01 33.63 -16.57
N ARG A 951 22.68 34.00 -17.67
CA ARG A 951 22.21 34.96 -18.68
C ARG A 951 20.73 34.85 -19.06
N ASP A 952 20.23 33.62 -19.23
CA ASP A 952 18.87 33.37 -19.70
C ASP A 952 17.77 33.74 -18.68
N TRP A 953 18.16 34.01 -17.42
CA TRP A 953 17.27 34.52 -16.36
C TRP A 953 17.13 36.04 -16.37
N VAL A 954 18.07 36.74 -17.00
CA VAL A 954 18.14 38.20 -16.95
C VAL A 954 17.22 38.80 -17.99
N ARG A 955 16.50 39.86 -17.61
CA ARG A 955 15.78 40.77 -18.50
C ARG A 955 16.25 42.19 -18.20
N LEU A 956 16.34 43.02 -19.22
CA LEU A 956 16.75 44.42 -19.11
C LEU A 956 15.56 45.25 -19.58
N LYS A 957 14.88 45.93 -18.66
CA LYS A 957 13.65 46.67 -18.94
C LYS A 957 13.42 47.74 -17.89
N ASP A 958 12.89 48.89 -18.29
CA ASP A 958 12.56 50.01 -17.42
C ASP A 958 11.32 49.67 -16.57
N VAL A 959 11.52 49.40 -15.27
CA VAL A 959 10.43 49.03 -14.34
C VAL A 959 9.93 50.20 -13.50
N ASN A 960 10.62 51.34 -13.52
CA ASN A 960 10.26 52.53 -12.74
C ASN A 960 9.81 53.73 -13.60
N GLY A 961 9.93 53.63 -14.92
CA GLY A 961 9.52 54.64 -15.91
C GLY A 961 10.50 55.81 -16.04
N ASP A 962 11.77 55.64 -15.67
CA ASP A 962 12.80 56.69 -15.73
C ASP A 962 13.55 56.78 -17.07
N ARG A 963 13.15 55.96 -18.05
CA ARG A 963 13.74 55.71 -19.38
C ARG A 963 15.04 54.92 -19.40
N LYS A 964 15.55 54.48 -18.26
CA LYS A 964 16.75 53.65 -18.22
C LYS A 964 16.34 52.23 -17.96
N VAL A 965 17.00 51.29 -18.64
CA VAL A 965 16.70 49.89 -18.35
C VAL A 965 17.20 49.47 -16.99
N ASP A 966 16.35 48.76 -16.27
CA ASP A 966 16.66 48.14 -15.00
C ASP A 966 17.12 46.70 -15.18
N TYR A 967 17.83 46.17 -14.19
CA TYR A 967 18.35 44.81 -14.22
C TYR A 967 17.40 43.87 -13.47
N LEU A 968 16.75 42.97 -14.20
CA LEU A 968 15.71 42.10 -13.68
C LEU A 968 16.13 40.63 -13.76
N ILE A 969 15.86 39.87 -12.70
CA ILE A 969 16.02 38.41 -12.66
C ILE A 969 14.64 37.77 -12.61
N VAL A 970 14.30 37.01 -13.66
CA VAL A 970 13.09 36.19 -13.73
C VAL A 970 13.46 34.74 -13.37
N GLN A 971 12.92 34.26 -12.27
CA GLN A 971 13.16 32.89 -11.77
C GLN A 971 12.28 31.88 -12.51
N ASP A 972 12.54 30.58 -12.34
CA ASP A 972 11.82 29.48 -13.03
C ASP A 972 10.29 29.56 -12.90
N ASN A 973 9.78 29.96 -11.73
CA ASN A 973 8.35 30.13 -11.43
C ASN A 973 7.81 31.54 -11.76
N GLY A 974 8.55 32.33 -12.53
CA GLY A 974 8.10 33.64 -13.00
C GLY A 974 8.24 34.78 -11.98
N GLN A 975 8.79 34.53 -10.79
CA GLN A 975 9.13 35.57 -9.82
C GLN A 975 10.15 36.56 -10.40
N VAL A 976 10.00 37.85 -10.10
CA VAL A 976 10.92 38.89 -10.57
C VAL A 976 11.59 39.61 -9.40
N ARG A 977 12.92 39.70 -9.48
CA ARG A 977 13.77 40.51 -8.60
C ARG A 977 14.38 41.64 -9.42
N ALA A 978 14.53 42.82 -8.84
CA ALA A 978 14.93 44.01 -9.59
C ALA A 978 16.06 44.80 -8.92
N TRP A 979 16.89 45.41 -9.76
CA TRP A 979 17.85 46.44 -9.40
C TRP A 979 17.65 47.64 -10.32
N LEU A 980 17.36 48.81 -9.74
CA LEU A 980 17.17 50.03 -10.52
C LEU A 980 18.48 50.61 -11.02
N ASN A 981 18.49 51.13 -12.24
CA ASN A 981 19.65 51.74 -12.87
C ASN A 981 19.83 53.21 -12.45
N ASP A 982 20.78 53.45 -11.54
CA ASP A 982 21.22 54.79 -11.16
C ASP A 982 22.72 54.98 -11.45
N LEU A 983 23.18 54.54 -12.64
CA LEU A 983 24.59 54.60 -13.05
C LEU A 983 25.18 56.04 -13.09
N GLY A 984 24.35 57.07 -12.96
CA GLY A 984 24.76 58.47 -12.80
C GLY A 984 25.24 58.84 -11.40
N ASP A 985 24.69 58.21 -10.35
CA ASP A 985 24.95 58.57 -8.95
C ASP A 985 25.35 57.38 -8.06
N ARG A 986 24.58 56.28 -8.06
CA ARG A 986 24.68 55.19 -7.05
C ARG A 986 24.86 53.78 -7.62
N GLY A 987 24.86 53.61 -8.93
CA GLY A 987 24.93 52.29 -9.58
C GLY A 987 23.61 51.54 -9.49
N TRP A 988 23.64 50.22 -9.36
CA TRP A 988 22.46 49.35 -9.35
C TRP A 988 21.81 49.25 -7.96
N ILE A 989 20.56 49.69 -7.81
CA ILE A 989 19.87 49.79 -6.52
C ILE A 989 18.91 48.62 -6.32
N TRP A 990 19.25 47.70 -5.40
CA TRP A 990 18.42 46.53 -5.05
C TRP A 990 17.01 46.92 -4.56
N GLN A 991 15.98 46.35 -5.20
CA GLN A 991 14.57 46.59 -4.86
C GLN A 991 13.90 45.42 -4.14
N GLY A 992 14.58 44.28 -4.00
CA GLY A 992 13.92 43.06 -3.51
C GLY A 992 13.31 42.24 -4.64
N GLN A 993 12.49 41.30 -4.22
CA GLN A 993 11.52 40.67 -5.11
C GLN A 993 10.37 41.65 -5.34
N ILE A 994 10.18 42.06 -6.59
CA ILE A 994 9.15 43.01 -7.01
C ILE A 994 7.90 42.32 -7.54
N ILE A 995 8.00 41.04 -7.93
CA ILE A 995 6.89 40.19 -8.35
C ILE A 995 6.94 38.84 -7.61
N GLY A 996 5.81 38.47 -6.99
CA GLY A 996 5.53 37.17 -6.35
C GLY A 996 5.67 35.96 -7.29
N ASP A 997 5.54 34.74 -6.77
CA ASP A 997 5.45 33.54 -7.64
C ASP A 997 4.12 33.60 -8.36
N VAL A 998 4.06 33.95 -9.64
CA VAL A 998 2.80 34.11 -10.39
C VAL A 998 2.34 32.90 -11.19
N GLY A 999 2.95 31.72 -10.95
CA GLY A 999 2.56 30.49 -11.62
C GLY A 999 2.80 30.49 -13.13
N VAL A 1000 3.63 31.41 -13.63
CA VAL A 1000 4.04 31.50 -15.03
C VAL A 1000 5.49 31.02 -15.14
N ASP A 1001 5.74 29.99 -15.95
CA ASP A 1001 7.11 29.53 -16.24
C ASP A 1001 7.94 30.67 -16.85
N ARG A 1002 9.19 30.84 -16.40
CA ARG A 1002 10.13 31.89 -16.87
C ARG A 1002 10.13 32.07 -18.39
N ASN A 1003 10.10 30.98 -19.14
CA ASN A 1003 10.24 31.03 -20.60
C ASN A 1003 8.99 31.64 -21.27
N ASN A 1004 7.87 31.69 -20.56
CA ASN A 1004 6.60 32.29 -20.98
C ASN A 1004 6.46 33.75 -20.55
N VAL A 1005 7.41 34.30 -19.79
CA VAL A 1005 7.36 35.69 -19.31
C VAL A 1005 7.90 36.64 -20.38
N ARG A 1006 7.18 37.74 -20.61
CA ARG A 1006 7.61 38.92 -21.37
C ARG A 1006 7.38 40.17 -20.51
N LEU A 1007 8.19 41.20 -20.72
CA LEU A 1007 8.16 42.45 -19.95
C LEU A 1007 8.14 43.62 -20.94
N HIS A 1008 7.00 44.28 -21.06
CA HIS A 1008 6.69 45.24 -22.12
C HIS A 1008 5.65 46.22 -21.63
N ASP A 1009 5.74 47.47 -22.04
CA ASP A 1009 4.75 48.50 -21.68
C ASP A 1009 3.57 48.41 -22.65
N VAL A 1010 2.43 47.90 -22.18
CA VAL A 1010 1.24 47.72 -23.03
C VAL A 1010 0.09 48.66 -22.65
N ASP A 1011 0.22 49.47 -21.59
CA ASP A 1011 -0.73 50.57 -21.31
C ASP A 1011 -0.19 51.97 -21.67
N GLY A 1012 1.10 52.08 -21.96
CA GLY A 1012 1.78 53.29 -22.41
C GLY A 1012 2.15 54.23 -21.27
N ASP A 1013 2.29 53.70 -20.06
CA ASP A 1013 2.66 54.49 -18.88
C ASP A 1013 4.18 54.59 -18.62
N ARG A 1014 4.97 54.04 -19.55
CA ARG A 1014 6.44 53.90 -19.60
C ARG A 1014 7.04 52.90 -18.64
N LYS A 1015 6.24 52.20 -17.86
CA LYS A 1015 6.73 51.11 -17.02
C LYS A 1015 6.43 49.80 -17.71
N VAL A 1016 7.36 48.86 -17.62
CA VAL A 1016 7.07 47.53 -18.15
C VAL A 1016 6.00 46.81 -17.35
N ASP A 1017 5.09 46.20 -18.09
CA ASP A 1017 4.08 45.29 -17.57
C ASP A 1017 4.56 43.85 -17.65
N TYR A 1018 4.05 43.02 -16.74
CA TYR A 1018 4.36 41.60 -16.74
C TYR A 1018 3.37 40.87 -17.63
N LEU A 1019 3.86 40.17 -18.65
CA LEU A 1019 3.04 39.44 -19.60
C LEU A 1019 3.33 37.92 -19.54
N GLY A 1020 2.30 37.13 -19.29
CA GLY A 1020 2.33 35.67 -19.39
C GLY A 1020 1.79 35.19 -20.74
N ILE A 1021 2.64 34.54 -21.53
CA ILE A 1021 2.30 34.10 -22.90
C ILE A 1021 1.87 32.62 -22.92
N GLY A 1022 0.63 32.38 -23.32
CA GLY A 1022 0.06 31.05 -23.54
C GLY A 1022 0.62 30.37 -24.79
N PRO A 1023 0.45 29.04 -24.93
CA PRO A 1023 1.07 28.24 -26.00
C PRO A 1023 0.70 28.69 -27.42
N LEU A 1024 -0.49 29.29 -27.61
CA LEU A 1024 -0.99 29.78 -28.90
C LEU A 1024 -0.98 31.32 -28.98
N GLY A 1025 -0.17 31.97 -28.14
CA GLY A 1025 0.02 33.41 -28.14
C GLY A 1025 -1.05 34.20 -27.39
N GLN A 1026 -1.82 33.55 -26.52
CA GLN A 1026 -2.67 34.24 -25.54
C GLN A 1026 -1.79 35.08 -24.60
N ILE A 1027 -2.31 36.19 -24.09
CA ILE A 1027 -1.56 37.05 -23.15
C ILE A 1027 -2.42 37.37 -21.94
N GLY A 1028 -1.93 37.02 -20.75
CA GLY A 1028 -2.36 37.62 -19.49
C GLY A 1028 -1.35 38.70 -19.06
N ALA A 1029 -1.82 39.81 -18.48
CA ALA A 1029 -0.99 40.96 -18.15
C ALA A 1029 -1.16 41.44 -16.70
N TRP A 1030 -0.07 41.90 -16.08
CA TRP A 1030 -0.11 42.64 -14.83
C TRP A 1030 0.54 43.99 -15.05
N PHE A 1031 -0.27 45.03 -14.94
CA PHE A 1031 0.13 46.42 -15.10
C PHE A 1031 0.92 46.91 -13.92
N ASN A 1032 2.06 47.54 -14.18
CA ASN A 1032 2.95 48.03 -13.14
C ASN A 1032 2.43 49.34 -12.54
N THR A 1033 1.85 49.30 -11.34
CA THR A 1033 1.43 50.51 -10.61
C THR A 1033 2.39 50.90 -9.48
N ARG A 1034 3.53 50.21 -9.39
CA ARG A 1034 4.59 50.46 -8.44
C ARG A 1034 5.28 51.76 -8.87
N TYR A 1035 5.79 52.52 -7.90
CA TYR A 1035 6.40 53.84 -8.10
C TYR A 1035 5.44 54.95 -8.57
N PRO A 1036 4.39 55.29 -7.79
CA PRO A 1036 3.49 56.38 -8.13
C PRO A 1036 4.18 57.76 -7.98
N GLY A 1037 4.55 58.39 -9.09
CA GLY A 1037 5.13 59.75 -9.11
C GLY A 1037 6.17 59.94 -10.22
N THR A 1038 6.70 61.17 -10.36
CA THR A 1038 7.76 61.47 -11.33
C THR A 1038 9.05 60.70 -11.02
N PRO A 1039 9.90 60.40 -12.04
CA PRO A 1039 11.04 59.46 -12.00
C PRO A 1039 12.05 59.53 -10.83
N ASP A 1040 12.08 60.63 -10.07
CA ASP A 1040 13.21 60.99 -9.19
C ASP A 1040 13.08 60.57 -7.71
N ASN A 1041 12.19 59.66 -7.31
CA ASN A 1041 12.00 59.35 -5.88
C ASN A 1041 11.73 57.86 -5.55
N PRO A 1042 12.74 56.97 -5.66
CA PRO A 1042 12.59 55.58 -5.25
C PRO A 1042 12.47 55.43 -3.73
N PRO A 1043 11.77 54.38 -3.24
CA PRO A 1043 11.66 54.09 -1.80
C PRO A 1043 13.03 53.82 -1.16
N PRO A 1044 13.19 54.03 0.17
CA PRO A 1044 14.45 53.79 0.85
C PRO A 1044 14.91 52.32 0.72
N PRO A 1045 16.22 52.06 0.63
CA PRO A 1045 16.75 50.72 0.39
C PRO A 1045 16.32 49.74 1.48
N PHE A 1046 15.87 48.56 1.09
CA PHE A 1046 15.73 47.45 2.03
C PHE A 1046 17.12 47.02 2.51
N PRO A 1047 17.32 46.82 3.83
CA PRO A 1047 18.60 46.31 4.33
C PRO A 1047 18.86 44.93 3.74
N LEU A 1048 20.07 44.71 3.25
CA LEU A 1048 20.53 43.39 2.81
C LEU A 1048 20.36 42.38 3.96
N PRO A 1049 19.89 41.15 3.70
CA PRO A 1049 19.96 40.06 4.66
C PRO A 1049 21.41 39.89 5.17
N PRO A 1050 21.63 39.71 6.49
CA PRO A 1050 22.98 39.63 7.08
C PRO A 1050 23.87 38.53 6.48
N ASP A 1051 23.26 37.52 5.90
CA ASP A 1051 23.85 36.35 5.24
C ASP A 1051 24.38 36.62 3.82
N TRP A 1052 24.14 37.81 3.26
CA TRP A 1052 24.55 38.19 1.89
C TRP A 1052 25.65 39.26 1.84
N GLN A 1053 26.32 39.55 2.96
CA GLN A 1053 27.64 40.17 2.93
C GLN A 1053 28.72 39.13 2.55
N LEU A 1054 28.68 38.62 1.31
CA LEU A 1054 29.85 37.95 0.76
C LEU A 1054 30.87 39.03 0.36
N PRO A 1055 32.17 38.85 0.65
CA PRO A 1055 33.18 39.80 0.24
C PRO A 1055 33.19 39.86 -1.29
N LEU A 1056 33.10 41.07 -1.84
CA LEU A 1056 33.34 41.38 -3.25
C LEU A 1056 34.69 40.75 -3.67
N CYS A 1057 34.65 39.60 -4.35
CA CYS A 1057 35.82 39.06 -5.02
C CYS A 1057 35.80 39.54 -6.47
N VAL A 1058 36.57 40.59 -6.74
CA VAL A 1058 36.91 41.02 -8.10
C VAL A 1058 38.28 40.45 -8.43
N ALA A 1059 38.39 39.72 -9.53
CA ALA A 1059 39.64 39.26 -10.15
C ALA A 1059 40.54 38.32 -9.32
N ASN A 1060 40.05 37.12 -8.97
CA ASN A 1060 40.87 35.98 -8.51
C ASN A 1060 41.86 36.28 -7.35
N ARG A 1061 41.55 37.25 -6.49
CA ARG A 1061 42.24 37.48 -5.23
C ARG A 1061 41.21 37.86 -4.17
N CYS A 1062 40.91 36.94 -3.27
CA CYS A 1062 40.24 37.27 -2.01
C CYS A 1062 41.33 37.40 -0.92
N PRO A 1063 41.20 38.34 0.04
CA PRO A 1063 42.10 38.44 1.21
C PRO A 1063 42.15 37.17 2.06
#